data_AF-A0A963KQA6-F1
#
_entry.id   AF-A0A963KQA6-F1
#
_cell.length_a   1.000
_cell.length_b   1.000
_cell.length_c   1.000
_cell.angle_alpha   90.00
_cell.angle_beta   90.00
_cell.angle_gamma   90.00
#
_symmetry.space_group_name_H-M   'P 1'
#
loop_
_entity.id
_entity.type
_entity.pdbx_description
1 polymer ?
#
loop_
_entity_poly.entity_id
_entity_poly.type
_entity_poly.pdbx_seq_one_letter_code
_entity_poly.pdbx_strand_id
1 'polypeptide(L)'
;MNDDDHDAHASSTSVPQPSHATGHATLVVTTTEDIVDASDGVLSLREAVTAANLRVGADRIAFADGVRGETVILTRLEPKEPDSYDDDVIDTLSVTGDLRIDGGEGAERTEIRTSGDAGIGRIFEFESVSAELNNLYLDGNAHYGPDLVTSTDSHLTLQNVALRNDGVAAGGIDLVGGSARFVGISIDVASYYGPALRIEGAVVQMVDSHVQGSGEGGEVAIAGHGLLTMESSTIEAAACCSSSAIRFEGRLDIANSTLVASVHDEDYFSVSSGKDVLLLEGESVATLNHVTIAKAPTSPEDGAAIILSDASKLTLSNSLIVGDGMVSVDGEFVDGGGNVLGDRDGVTLEQVMGDDPELVDNGGPTPTFALIADPSNPAIGAADPATSLPLDQRGLPRDEEPDAGAFEADIAINPDHAAFPELIEKTPIAPDRINGIDPARFVIGADGDATITFVDEYAAFQSVLGVYLIASDKVIHAPRIVFDHIEHARTSDLSGVSQGARPGGGQLDAGDTVSLSDLYDPGELDAGQSFGLFLIADGASKNDSNLFDSGRLAFGHGTPGSAYPVDFDDVPLYSFPPKLFHVAADGTETLVEGDIIHIADNHPETPLFNSLNAGGKGHVVSGMTDDGSWLIGIEDRDFSTTAAPAASGDGDFNDLILAIDATETLDALSWASGLAV
;
A
#
# COMPACT_ATOMS: atom_id res chain seq x y z
N MET A 1 38.01 68.09 14.72
CA MET A 1 39.45 68.18 15.04
C MET A 1 39.74 67.04 15.99
N ASN A 2 40.59 66.12 15.52
CA ASN A 2 41.02 64.84 16.10
C ASN A 2 39.98 63.73 15.87
N ASP A 3 39.97 62.99 14.75
CA ASP A 3 41.02 62.22 14.03
C ASP A 3 41.66 61.08 14.83
N ASP A 4 41.64 59.91 14.17
CA ASP A 4 42.50 58.71 14.27
C ASP A 4 42.33 57.73 15.44
N ASP A 5 41.63 56.61 15.18
CA ASP A 5 42.31 55.32 14.96
C ASP A 5 41.34 54.27 14.39
N HIS A 6 41.47 54.03 13.08
CA HIS A 6 40.92 52.90 12.34
C HIS A 6 41.99 51.79 12.21
N ASP A 7 41.51 50.56 12.07
CA ASP A 7 42.21 49.39 11.48
C ASP A 7 43.22 48.62 12.34
N ALA A 8 42.69 47.61 13.04
CA ALA A 8 43.38 46.35 13.24
C ALA A 8 42.51 45.21 12.67
N HIS A 9 42.51 45.07 11.33
CA HIS A 9 42.10 43.84 10.67
C HIS A 9 43.05 42.72 11.07
N ALA A 10 42.63 41.89 12.04
CA ALA A 10 43.27 40.62 12.30
C ALA A 10 43.23 39.78 11.02
N SER A 11 44.41 39.50 10.47
CA SER A 11 44.60 38.58 9.36
C SER A 11 44.06 37.21 9.77
N SER A 12 42.86 36.89 9.29
CA SER A 12 42.30 35.54 9.25
C SER A 12 43.30 34.67 8.51
N THR A 13 44.09 33.92 9.27
CA THR A 13 44.87 32.80 8.74
C THR A 13 43.85 31.78 8.28
N SER A 14 43.58 31.73 6.97
CA SER A 14 42.76 30.70 6.36
C SER A 14 43.41 29.36 6.66
N VAL A 15 42.90 28.65 7.66
CA VAL A 15 43.20 27.23 7.86
C VAL A 15 42.89 26.57 6.52
N PRO A 16 43.84 25.85 5.89
CA PRO A 16 43.56 25.13 4.66
C PRO A 16 42.39 24.18 4.96
N GLN A 17 41.23 24.43 4.37
CA GLN A 17 40.14 23.47 4.38
C GLN A 17 40.70 22.19 3.76
N PRO A 18 40.64 21.04 4.44
CA PRO A 18 41.09 19.78 3.88
C PRO A 18 40.37 19.58 2.55
N SER A 19 41.12 19.31 1.48
CA SER A 19 40.54 19.06 0.17
C SER A 19 39.62 17.85 0.27
N HIS A 20 38.30 18.06 0.24
CA HIS A 20 37.34 16.97 0.22
C HIS A 20 37.58 16.10 -1.01
N ALA A 21 37.57 14.78 -0.81
CA ALA A 21 37.63 13.83 -1.91
C ALA A 21 36.32 13.94 -2.70
N THR A 22 36.41 14.13 -4.02
CA THR A 22 35.26 14.12 -4.93
C THR A 22 35.00 12.69 -5.38
N GLY A 23 33.94 12.07 -4.87
CA GLY A 23 33.50 10.74 -5.28
C GLY A 23 32.49 10.17 -4.30
N HIS A 24 31.42 9.56 -4.84
CA HIS A 24 30.40 8.85 -4.07
C HIS A 24 30.96 7.50 -3.61
N ALA A 25 30.86 7.22 -2.31
CA ALA A 25 31.18 5.93 -1.73
C ALA A 25 29.90 5.15 -1.40
N THR A 26 29.98 3.82 -1.48
CA THR A 26 29.02 2.93 -0.82
C THR A 26 29.63 2.45 0.48
N LEU A 27 28.98 2.81 1.59
CA LEU A 27 29.35 2.44 2.95
C LEU A 27 28.39 1.33 3.40
N VAL A 28 28.94 0.15 3.71
CA VAL A 28 28.13 -1.01 4.12
C VAL A 28 28.24 -1.17 5.62
N VAL A 29 27.14 -0.93 6.35
CA VAL A 29 27.03 -1.18 7.78
C VAL A 29 27.07 -2.68 8.02
N THR A 30 27.99 -3.13 8.87
CA THR A 30 28.26 -4.56 9.10
C THR A 30 28.02 -5.02 10.53
N THR A 31 27.57 -4.12 11.42
CA THR A 31 27.20 -4.43 12.80
C THR A 31 25.95 -3.66 13.22
N THR A 32 25.16 -4.24 14.12
CA THR A 32 24.04 -3.58 14.81
C THR A 32 24.50 -2.79 16.03
N GLU A 33 25.74 -2.99 16.48
CA GLU A 33 26.32 -2.26 17.60
C GLU A 33 26.62 -0.81 17.21
N ASP A 34 26.07 0.16 17.95
CA ASP A 34 26.38 1.59 17.78
C ASP A 34 27.67 1.97 18.52
N ILE A 35 28.78 1.36 18.10
CA ILE A 35 30.13 1.63 18.62
C ILE A 35 30.93 2.34 17.55
N VAL A 36 31.67 3.38 17.95
CA VAL A 36 32.60 4.12 17.08
C VAL A 36 34.02 3.68 17.42
N ASP A 37 34.50 2.63 16.74
CA ASP A 37 35.86 2.11 16.85
C ASP A 37 36.37 1.60 15.49
N ALA A 38 37.01 2.49 14.73
CA ALA A 38 37.59 2.17 13.43
C ALA A 38 38.66 1.04 13.44
N SER A 39 39.01 0.47 14.59
CA SER A 39 39.96 -0.63 14.73
C SER A 39 39.34 -2.02 14.95
N ASP A 40 38.03 -2.11 15.17
CA ASP A 40 37.34 -3.38 15.47
C ASP A 40 37.06 -4.24 14.22
N GLY A 41 37.19 -3.64 13.03
CA GLY A 41 37.03 -4.32 11.74
C GLY A 41 35.58 -4.43 11.27
N VAL A 42 34.63 -3.79 11.94
CA VAL A 42 33.25 -3.60 11.48
C VAL A 42 33.00 -2.13 11.17
N LEU A 43 31.82 -1.81 10.63
CA LEU A 43 31.37 -0.44 10.37
C LEU A 43 29.97 -0.28 10.97
N SER A 44 29.86 0.56 12.01
CA SER A 44 28.54 0.91 12.58
C SER A 44 27.82 1.96 11.73
N LEU A 45 26.52 2.13 11.95
CA LEU A 45 25.73 3.17 11.27
C LEU A 45 26.29 4.57 11.55
N ARG A 46 26.68 4.85 12.80
CA ARG A 46 27.23 6.16 13.20
C ARG A 46 28.58 6.44 12.55
N GLU A 47 29.43 5.43 12.41
CA GLU A 47 30.67 5.55 11.65
C GLU A 47 30.41 5.80 10.17
N ALA A 48 29.42 5.11 9.58
CA ALA A 48 29.04 5.30 8.19
C ALA A 48 28.54 6.73 7.93
N VAL A 49 27.65 7.26 8.78
CA VAL A 49 27.18 8.67 8.69
C VAL A 49 28.33 9.65 8.87
N THR A 50 29.20 9.42 9.86
CA THR A 50 30.39 10.27 10.09
C THR A 50 31.31 10.28 8.87
N ALA A 51 31.51 9.13 8.23
CA ALA A 51 32.32 9.03 7.02
C ALA A 51 31.67 9.72 5.82
N ALA A 52 30.34 9.66 5.68
CA ALA A 52 29.58 10.35 4.64
C ALA A 52 29.69 11.88 4.78
N ASN A 53 29.52 12.42 6.00
CA ASN A 53 29.64 13.86 6.28
C ASN A 53 31.02 14.47 5.91
N LEU A 54 32.07 13.65 5.79
CA LEU A 54 33.41 14.11 5.42
C LEU A 54 33.64 14.21 3.90
N ARG A 55 32.74 13.66 3.07
CA ARG A 55 32.86 13.63 1.61
C ARG A 55 31.91 14.64 0.97
N VAL A 56 32.25 15.06 -0.25
CA VAL A 56 31.37 15.93 -1.05
C VAL A 56 30.58 15.06 -2.02
N GLY A 57 29.26 15.22 -2.01
CA GLY A 57 28.30 14.46 -2.81
C GLY A 57 27.57 13.39 -1.99
N ALA A 58 26.46 12.88 -2.53
CA ALA A 58 25.61 11.91 -1.86
C ALA A 58 26.26 10.53 -1.74
N ASP A 59 26.79 10.19 -0.57
CA ASP A 59 27.24 8.82 -0.28
C ASP A 59 26.03 7.90 -0.08
N ARG A 60 26.17 6.61 -0.42
CA ARG A 60 25.14 5.59 -0.16
C ARG A 60 25.54 4.76 1.06
N ILE A 61 24.71 4.75 2.08
CA ILE A 61 24.77 3.79 3.19
C ILE A 61 23.81 2.65 2.89
N ALA A 62 24.31 1.41 3.00
CA ALA A 62 23.53 0.19 2.88
C ALA A 62 23.87 -0.74 4.05
N PHE A 63 23.03 -1.75 4.29
CA PHE A 63 23.27 -2.75 5.34
C PHE A 63 23.74 -4.07 4.74
N ALA A 64 24.69 -4.73 5.41
CA ALA A 64 25.09 -6.09 5.10
C ALA A 64 23.95 -7.08 5.42
N ASP A 65 23.96 -8.25 4.79
CA ASP A 65 22.88 -9.25 4.95
C ASP A 65 22.69 -9.69 6.40
N GLY A 66 23.73 -9.67 7.24
CA GLY A 66 23.64 -9.97 8.68
C GLY A 66 23.14 -8.83 9.56
N VAL A 67 22.82 -7.67 8.99
CA VAL A 67 22.25 -6.50 9.68
C VAL A 67 20.86 -6.15 9.14
N ARG A 68 20.54 -6.51 7.89
CA ARG A 68 19.21 -6.34 7.33
C ARG A 68 18.16 -7.12 8.12
N GLY A 69 17.00 -6.51 8.33
CA GLY A 69 15.93 -7.04 9.17
C GLY A 69 16.23 -7.04 10.68
N GLU A 70 17.43 -6.61 11.09
CA GLU A 70 17.80 -6.47 12.50
C GLU A 70 17.55 -5.04 13.00
N THR A 71 17.55 -4.88 14.33
CA THR A 71 17.47 -3.59 15.01
C THR A 71 18.88 -3.02 15.24
N VAL A 72 19.16 -1.82 14.71
CA VAL A 72 20.28 -0.98 15.11
C VAL A 72 19.83 -0.09 16.26
N ILE A 73 20.31 -0.37 17.48
CA ILE A 73 20.00 0.45 18.66
C ILE A 73 21.07 1.54 18.77
N LEU A 74 20.65 2.80 18.70
CA LEU A 74 21.52 3.94 18.93
C LEU A 74 21.77 4.06 20.43
N THR A 75 23.05 3.96 20.82
CA THR A 75 23.48 3.91 22.22
C THR A 75 24.71 4.80 22.40
N ARG A 76 24.58 6.12 22.29
CA ARG A 76 25.77 6.95 22.54
C ARG A 76 26.02 7.09 24.03
N LEU A 77 26.94 6.27 24.52
CA LEU A 77 27.54 6.38 25.85
C LEU A 77 28.60 7.50 25.87
N GLU A 78 28.26 8.77 25.60
CA GLU A 78 29.10 9.80 26.21
C GLU A 78 28.82 9.76 27.72
N PRO A 79 29.84 9.54 28.57
CA PRO A 79 29.62 9.49 30.02
C PRO A 79 29.04 10.82 30.45
N LYS A 80 27.74 10.83 30.75
CA LYS A 80 27.06 11.97 31.34
C LYS A 80 27.89 12.44 32.54
N GLU A 81 28.41 13.65 32.47
CA GLU A 81 28.90 14.33 33.66
C GLU A 81 27.72 14.35 34.63
N PRO A 82 27.79 13.67 35.79
CA PRO A 82 26.61 13.28 36.58
C PRO A 82 25.75 14.44 37.11
N ASP A 83 26.18 15.68 36.90
CA ASP A 83 25.58 16.88 37.46
C ASP A 83 25.13 17.93 36.41
N SER A 84 25.28 17.68 35.09
CA SER A 84 24.69 18.59 34.09
C SER A 84 23.23 18.22 33.83
N TYR A 85 22.34 19.18 34.09
CA TYR A 85 20.98 19.22 33.55
C TYR A 85 20.98 19.70 32.09
N ASP A 86 22.14 19.64 31.41
CA ASP A 86 22.17 19.91 29.98
C ASP A 86 21.52 18.73 29.27
N ASP A 87 20.44 19.08 28.59
CA ASP A 87 19.59 18.31 27.70
C ASP A 87 20.37 17.85 26.44
N ASP A 88 21.55 17.25 26.64
CA ASP A 88 22.34 16.74 25.53
C ASP A 88 21.58 15.57 24.91
N VAL A 89 21.20 15.74 23.64
CA VAL A 89 20.51 14.73 22.85
C VAL A 89 21.44 13.55 22.62
N ILE A 90 21.16 12.43 23.27
CA ILE A 90 22.11 11.31 23.41
C ILE A 90 22.18 10.46 22.12
N ASP A 91 21.08 10.33 21.37
CA ASP A 91 21.00 9.30 20.32
C ASP A 91 21.09 9.83 18.86
N THR A 92 21.28 11.14 18.63
CA THR A 92 21.22 11.75 17.29
C THR A 92 22.32 11.31 16.31
N LEU A 93 21.92 11.02 15.07
CA LEU A 93 22.77 10.99 13.88
C LEU A 93 22.67 12.33 13.14
N SER A 94 23.64 13.22 13.36
CA SER A 94 23.71 14.51 12.65
C SER A 94 24.25 14.32 11.24
N VAL A 95 23.49 14.74 10.24
CA VAL A 95 23.78 14.61 8.81
C VAL A 95 24.01 16.01 8.24
N THR A 96 25.27 16.29 7.91
CA THR A 96 25.74 17.59 7.41
C THR A 96 26.35 17.50 6.01
N GLY A 97 26.38 16.30 5.42
CA GLY A 97 26.67 16.06 4.01
C GLY A 97 25.52 15.34 3.32
N ASP A 98 25.45 15.44 1.99
CA ASP A 98 24.43 14.74 1.21
C ASP A 98 24.52 13.22 1.46
N LEU A 99 23.37 12.57 1.60
CA LEU A 99 23.33 11.18 2.07
C LEU A 99 22.14 10.42 1.48
N ARG A 100 22.37 9.15 1.13
CA ARG A 100 21.30 8.18 0.87
C ARG A 100 21.45 6.99 1.81
N ILE A 101 20.39 6.60 2.50
CA ILE A 101 20.34 5.37 3.30
C ILE A 101 19.29 4.43 2.67
N ASP A 102 19.65 3.15 2.57
CA ASP A 102 18.80 2.09 2.05
C ASP A 102 18.77 0.92 3.03
N GLY A 103 17.62 0.74 3.69
CA GLY A 103 17.41 -0.23 4.75
C GLY A 103 17.11 -1.66 4.29
N GLY A 104 16.99 -1.92 2.99
CA GLY A 104 16.53 -3.23 2.46
C GLY A 104 15.01 -3.32 2.34
N GLU A 105 14.50 -4.19 1.46
CA GLU A 105 13.06 -4.27 1.13
C GLU A 105 12.30 -5.28 2.01
N GLY A 106 10.99 -5.09 2.17
CA GLY A 106 10.10 -6.05 2.85
C GLY A 106 10.52 -6.35 4.29
N ALA A 107 10.54 -7.64 4.66
CA ALA A 107 10.93 -8.11 6.00
C ALA A 107 12.42 -7.89 6.33
N GLU A 108 13.24 -7.56 5.31
CA GLU A 108 14.65 -7.20 5.49
C GLU A 108 14.84 -5.71 5.84
N ARG A 109 13.75 -4.95 5.98
CA ARG A 109 13.78 -3.55 6.41
C ARG A 109 14.53 -3.42 7.73
N THR A 110 15.63 -2.68 7.70
CA THR A 110 16.42 -2.40 8.90
C THR A 110 15.65 -1.44 9.81
N GLU A 111 15.58 -1.80 11.09
CA GLU A 111 15.05 -0.93 12.13
C GLU A 111 16.17 -0.09 12.75
N ILE A 112 15.94 1.21 12.91
CA ILE A 112 16.80 2.11 13.67
C ILE A 112 16.00 2.57 14.88
N ARG A 113 16.46 2.20 16.07
CA ARG A 113 15.76 2.46 17.33
C ARG A 113 16.61 3.28 18.28
N THR A 114 15.99 4.23 18.99
CA THR A 114 16.63 4.93 20.12
C THR A 114 16.80 4.00 21.33
N SER A 115 17.74 4.27 22.23
CA SER A 115 18.00 3.38 23.39
C SER A 115 16.82 3.24 24.37
N GLY A 116 15.86 4.17 24.34
CA GLY A 116 14.70 4.20 25.24
C GLY A 116 15.00 4.67 26.66
N ASP A 117 16.24 5.07 26.96
CA ASP A 117 16.66 5.54 28.28
C ASP A 117 16.16 6.98 28.55
N ALA A 118 14.85 7.15 28.85
CA ALA A 118 14.17 8.33 29.42
C ALA A 118 14.57 9.75 28.91
N GLY A 119 15.27 9.82 27.79
CA GLY A 119 15.97 11.00 27.31
C GLY A 119 15.37 11.53 26.03
N ILE A 120 16.12 12.46 25.45
CA ILE A 120 15.79 13.10 24.18
C ILE A 120 16.16 12.16 23.04
N GLY A 121 15.14 11.50 22.47
CA GLY A 121 15.30 10.54 21.38
C GLY A 121 15.08 11.21 20.02
N ARG A 122 16.15 11.71 19.41
CA ARG A 122 16.18 12.06 17.99
C ARG A 122 17.02 11.02 17.26
N ILE A 123 16.52 10.46 16.15
CA ILE A 123 17.31 9.56 15.32
C ILE A 123 18.13 10.37 14.32
N PHE A 124 17.49 11.23 13.54
CA PHE A 124 18.16 12.00 12.48
C PHE A 124 17.99 13.50 12.66
N GLU A 125 19.08 14.24 12.44
CA GLU A 125 19.10 15.69 12.28
C GLU A 125 19.78 16.04 10.96
N PHE A 126 19.03 16.67 10.05
CA PHE A 126 19.52 17.12 8.76
C PHE A 126 19.67 18.65 8.75
N GLU A 127 20.85 19.15 8.36
CA GLU A 127 21.12 20.59 8.30
C GLU A 127 21.73 21.00 6.95
N SER A 128 20.95 21.71 6.12
CA SER A 128 21.39 22.23 4.82
C SER A 128 21.96 21.15 3.87
N VAL A 129 21.32 19.98 3.81
CA VAL A 129 21.75 18.82 3.00
C VAL A 129 20.66 18.33 2.04
N SER A 130 21.05 17.50 1.07
CA SER A 130 20.11 16.61 0.36
C SER A 130 20.19 15.20 0.93
N ALA A 131 19.10 14.71 1.50
CA ALA A 131 19.04 13.38 2.13
C ALA A 131 17.91 12.51 1.56
N GLU A 132 18.18 11.23 1.39
CA GLU A 132 17.22 10.21 0.92
C GLU A 132 17.23 9.01 1.87
N LEU A 133 16.10 8.70 2.49
CA LEU A 133 15.92 7.53 3.34
C LEU A 133 14.93 6.57 2.67
N ASN A 134 15.37 5.34 2.42
CA ASN A 134 14.56 4.32 1.76
C ASN A 134 14.40 3.08 2.62
N ASN A 135 13.18 2.55 2.68
CA ASN A 135 12.86 1.26 3.26
C ASN A 135 13.44 1.11 4.68
N LEU A 136 13.06 2.01 5.60
CA LEU A 136 13.52 2.00 6.99
C LEU A 136 12.33 1.93 7.93
N TYR A 137 12.56 1.36 9.11
CA TYR A 137 11.67 1.47 10.26
C TYR A 137 12.37 2.31 11.33
N LEU A 138 11.81 3.46 11.69
CA LEU A 138 12.38 4.40 12.66
C LEU A 138 11.55 4.34 13.94
N ASP A 139 12.16 3.91 15.04
CA ASP A 139 11.46 3.66 16.30
C ASP A 139 12.02 4.54 17.43
N GLY A 140 11.20 5.52 17.83
CA GLY A 140 11.47 6.50 18.87
C GLY A 140 10.70 6.24 20.15
N ASN A 141 11.32 6.55 21.29
CA ASN A 141 10.63 6.63 22.58
C ASN A 141 11.09 7.87 23.36
N ALA A 142 11.02 9.02 22.69
CA ALA A 142 11.53 10.29 23.22
C ALA A 142 10.56 10.87 24.26
N HIS A 143 10.94 10.82 25.54
CA HIS A 143 10.09 11.33 26.62
C HIS A 143 10.00 12.86 26.63
N TYR A 144 11.08 13.54 26.24
CA TYR A 144 11.19 15.00 26.15
C TYR A 144 12.10 15.36 24.98
N GLY A 145 11.84 16.47 24.28
CA GLY A 145 12.75 17.05 23.28
C GLY A 145 12.20 17.11 21.85
N PRO A 146 13.07 17.22 20.84
CA PRO A 146 12.67 17.44 19.45
C PRO A 146 12.08 16.18 18.84
N ASP A 147 11.43 16.36 17.70
CA ASP A 147 10.80 15.29 16.93
C ASP A 147 11.84 14.26 16.44
N LEU A 148 11.40 13.02 16.21
CA LEU A 148 12.28 11.88 15.93
C LEU A 148 13.20 12.11 14.72
N VAL A 149 12.68 12.81 13.71
CA VAL A 149 13.43 13.32 12.56
C VAL A 149 13.30 14.83 12.52
N THR A 150 14.42 15.55 12.48
CA THR A 150 14.44 17.00 12.28
C THR A 150 15.18 17.33 10.99
N SER A 151 14.64 18.22 10.16
CA SER A 151 15.26 18.70 8.93
C SER A 151 15.19 20.21 8.83
N THR A 152 16.33 20.89 8.86
CA THR A 152 16.45 22.34 8.73
C THR A 152 17.10 22.71 7.39
N ASP A 153 16.43 23.54 6.60
CA ASP A 153 16.88 24.06 5.29
C ASP A 153 17.41 22.97 4.34
N SER A 154 16.87 21.75 4.43
CA SER A 154 17.32 20.56 3.70
C SER A 154 16.32 20.12 2.63
N HIS A 155 16.79 19.27 1.70
CA HIS A 155 15.96 18.53 0.75
C HIS A 155 15.85 17.08 1.22
N LEU A 156 14.76 16.72 1.89
CA LEU A 156 14.55 15.39 2.47
C LEU A 156 13.62 14.55 1.57
N THR A 157 14.03 13.35 1.20
CA THR A 157 13.15 12.35 0.56
C THR A 157 13.03 11.14 1.47
N LEU A 158 11.80 10.77 1.81
CA LEU A 158 11.47 9.55 2.54
C LEU A 158 10.63 8.66 1.61
N GLN A 159 11.08 7.43 1.39
CA GLN A 159 10.36 6.47 0.57
C GLN A 159 10.22 5.13 1.32
N ASN A 160 9.00 4.65 1.46
CA ASN A 160 8.69 3.40 2.17
C ASN A 160 9.27 3.39 3.59
N VAL A 161 9.23 4.53 4.27
CA VAL A 161 9.71 4.69 5.64
C VAL A 161 8.52 4.60 6.58
N ALA A 162 8.63 3.72 7.57
CA ALA A 162 7.70 3.69 8.69
C ALA A 162 8.37 4.36 9.88
N LEU A 163 7.65 5.25 10.55
CA LEU A 163 8.09 5.98 11.73
C LEU A 163 7.10 5.69 12.84
N ARG A 164 7.61 5.28 13.99
CA ARG A 164 6.86 5.15 15.24
C ARG A 164 7.51 6.00 16.32
N ASN A 165 6.71 6.76 17.06
CA ASN A 165 7.18 7.42 18.27
C ASN A 165 6.15 7.27 19.40
N ASP A 166 6.50 6.49 20.41
CA ASP A 166 5.69 6.29 21.62
C ASP A 166 6.07 7.26 22.76
N GLY A 167 6.86 8.29 22.43
CA GLY A 167 7.38 9.25 23.37
C GLY A 167 6.36 10.30 23.82
N VAL A 168 6.41 10.70 25.10
CA VAL A 168 5.40 11.58 25.72
C VAL A 168 5.35 13.00 25.14
N ALA A 169 6.44 13.55 24.57
CA ALA A 169 6.47 14.99 24.25
C ALA A 169 7.13 15.36 22.91
N ALA A 170 7.64 14.38 22.17
CA ALA A 170 8.25 14.61 20.86
C ALA A 170 7.27 14.24 19.75
N GLY A 171 7.22 15.00 18.66
CA GLY A 171 6.48 14.65 17.45
C GLY A 171 7.22 13.59 16.62
N GLY A 172 6.71 13.34 15.41
CA GLY A 172 7.35 12.41 14.47
C GLY A 172 8.44 13.08 13.65
N ILE A 173 8.05 14.06 12.83
CA ILE A 173 8.94 14.77 11.91
C ILE A 173 8.79 16.28 12.06
N ASP A 174 9.90 16.99 12.20
CA ASP A 174 9.97 18.47 12.16
C ASP A 174 10.70 18.95 10.90
N LEU A 175 10.05 19.79 10.10
CA LEU A 175 10.60 20.37 8.88
C LEU A 175 10.67 21.89 9.00
N VAL A 176 11.87 22.46 9.12
CA VAL A 176 12.08 23.91 9.21
C VAL A 176 12.74 24.39 7.92
N GLY A 177 11.99 25.07 7.05
CA GLY A 177 12.44 25.49 5.72
C GLY A 177 12.70 24.32 4.78
N GLY A 178 13.41 24.59 3.67
CA GLY A 178 13.77 23.56 2.68
C GLY A 178 12.56 22.90 1.98
N SER A 179 12.70 21.61 1.63
CA SER A 179 11.63 20.82 1.03
C SER A 179 11.66 19.36 1.46
N ALA A 180 10.49 18.72 1.52
CA ALA A 180 10.38 17.29 1.75
C ALA A 180 9.50 16.59 0.70
N ARG A 181 9.87 15.35 0.33
CA ARG A 181 9.05 14.45 -0.48
C ARG A 181 8.86 13.13 0.26
N PHE A 182 7.61 12.77 0.54
CA PHE A 182 7.21 11.55 1.20
C PHE A 182 6.43 10.67 0.23
N VAL A 183 6.84 9.40 0.10
CA VAL A 183 6.20 8.42 -0.78
C VAL A 183 6.06 7.11 -0.02
N GLY A 184 4.85 6.59 0.16
CA GLY A 184 4.67 5.30 0.83
C GLY A 184 5.08 5.33 2.31
N ILE A 185 5.03 6.49 2.98
CA ILE A 185 5.45 6.57 4.39
C ILE A 185 4.29 6.25 5.33
N SER A 186 4.61 5.72 6.50
CA SER A 186 3.67 5.61 7.62
C SER A 186 4.27 6.34 8.82
N ILE A 187 3.52 7.26 9.42
CA ILE A 187 3.91 7.94 10.66
C ILE A 187 2.87 7.58 11.72
N ASP A 188 3.28 6.95 12.79
CA ASP A 188 2.46 6.65 13.97
C ASP A 188 3.08 7.30 15.20
N VAL A 189 2.43 8.33 15.72
CA VAL A 189 2.95 9.12 16.84
C VAL A 189 1.91 9.20 17.95
N ALA A 190 2.28 8.69 19.11
CA ALA A 190 1.51 8.75 20.34
C ALA A 190 2.15 9.75 21.32
N SER A 191 2.12 11.04 20.97
CA SER A 191 2.73 12.12 21.77
C SER A 191 1.69 12.89 22.60
N TYR A 192 2.14 13.75 23.50
CA TYR A 192 1.25 14.65 24.26
C TYR A 192 1.42 16.13 23.87
N TYR A 193 2.55 16.50 23.24
CA TYR A 193 2.88 17.90 22.93
C TYR A 193 3.31 18.20 21.48
N GLY A 194 3.39 17.22 20.57
CA GLY A 194 3.94 17.40 19.23
C GLY A 194 3.12 16.74 18.13
N PRO A 195 2.92 17.40 16.96
CA PRO A 195 2.23 16.76 15.85
C PRO A 195 3.04 15.57 15.30
N ALA A 196 2.37 14.67 14.61
CA ALA A 196 3.07 13.60 13.89
C ALA A 196 3.99 14.19 12.80
N LEU A 197 3.56 15.28 12.16
CA LEU A 197 4.34 16.07 11.21
C LEU A 197 4.20 17.58 11.48
N ARG A 198 5.31 18.25 11.78
CA ARG A 198 5.42 19.71 11.87
C ARG A 198 6.08 20.28 10.61
N ILE A 199 5.49 21.35 10.07
CA ILE A 199 5.99 22.06 8.88
C ILE A 199 6.17 23.53 9.23
N GLU A 200 7.37 24.08 9.12
CA GLU A 200 7.68 25.48 9.40
C GLU A 200 8.40 26.11 8.21
N GLY A 201 7.62 26.66 7.27
CA GLY A 201 8.15 27.33 6.08
C GLY A 201 8.71 26.39 5.01
N ALA A 202 8.46 25.08 5.12
CA ALA A 202 8.92 24.08 4.16
C ALA A 202 7.91 23.87 3.00
N VAL A 203 8.41 23.28 1.90
CA VAL A 203 7.60 22.75 0.79
C VAL A 203 7.53 21.24 0.89
N VAL A 204 6.35 20.68 1.14
CA VAL A 204 6.14 19.25 1.38
C VAL A 204 5.25 18.65 0.32
N GLN A 205 5.68 17.54 -0.27
CA GLN A 205 4.85 16.68 -1.12
C GLN A 205 4.70 15.32 -0.46
N MET A 206 3.47 14.84 -0.32
CA MET A 206 3.13 13.53 0.22
C MET A 206 2.31 12.75 -0.79
N VAL A 207 2.70 11.51 -1.04
CA VAL A 207 2.02 10.60 -1.95
C VAL A 207 1.93 9.23 -1.28
N ASP A 208 0.79 8.56 -1.37
CA ASP A 208 0.65 7.18 -0.88
C ASP A 208 1.03 7.04 0.60
N SER A 209 0.77 8.07 1.42
CA SER A 209 1.31 8.18 2.77
C SER A 209 0.22 8.15 3.84
N HIS A 210 0.50 7.50 4.95
CA HIS A 210 -0.37 7.43 6.12
C HIS A 210 0.24 8.19 7.30
N VAL A 211 -0.52 9.10 7.91
CA VAL A 211 -0.11 9.80 9.14
C VAL A 211 -1.19 9.64 10.19
N GLN A 212 -0.80 9.06 11.32
CA GLN A 212 -1.64 8.87 12.48
C GLN A 212 -1.05 9.63 13.68
N GLY A 213 -1.85 10.52 14.27
CA GLY A 213 -1.55 11.17 15.54
C GLY A 213 -2.53 10.69 16.62
N SER A 214 -2.04 10.00 17.65
CA SER A 214 -2.87 9.28 18.63
C SER A 214 -2.70 9.77 20.08
N GLY A 215 -2.29 11.02 20.28
CA GLY A 215 -1.98 11.59 21.59
C GLY A 215 -3.16 11.90 22.53
N GLU A 216 -3.02 11.57 23.82
CA GLU A 216 -3.97 11.96 24.91
C GLU A 216 -4.03 13.49 25.15
N GLY A 217 -3.09 14.26 24.57
CA GLY A 217 -3.00 15.72 24.72
C GLY A 217 -3.86 16.52 23.75
N GLY A 218 -4.52 15.86 22.79
CA GLY A 218 -5.33 16.51 21.76
C GLY A 218 -4.52 17.02 20.60
N GLU A 219 -3.84 16.09 19.94
CA GLU A 219 -2.83 16.43 18.94
C GLU A 219 -3.32 16.44 17.51
N VAL A 220 -2.65 17.28 16.73
CA VAL A 220 -2.86 17.43 15.30
C VAL A 220 -1.92 16.50 14.57
N ALA A 221 -2.40 15.69 13.64
CA ALA A 221 -1.53 14.83 12.84
C ALA A 221 -0.53 15.67 12.02
N ILE A 222 -1.01 16.75 11.38
CA ILE A 222 -0.16 17.69 10.64
C ILE A 222 -0.37 19.14 11.10
N ALA A 223 0.68 19.80 11.58
CA ALA A 223 0.59 21.20 12.00
C ALA A 223 1.68 22.10 11.38
N GLY A 224 1.33 23.37 11.17
CA GLY A 224 2.31 24.44 10.95
C GLY A 224 2.01 25.32 9.76
N HIS A 225 3.05 25.81 9.07
CA HIS A 225 2.93 26.74 7.95
C HIS A 225 3.85 26.42 6.78
N GLY A 226 3.42 26.70 5.55
CA GLY A 226 4.23 26.45 4.35
C GLY A 226 3.39 26.11 3.10
N LEU A 227 3.91 25.18 2.29
CA LEU A 227 3.20 24.56 1.17
C LEU A 227 3.13 23.05 1.40
N LEU A 228 1.93 22.50 1.49
CA LEU A 228 1.68 21.06 1.58
C LEU A 228 0.86 20.60 0.38
N THR A 229 1.37 19.63 -0.37
CA THR A 229 0.63 18.91 -1.42
C THR A 229 0.52 17.44 -1.06
N MET A 230 -0.70 16.91 -1.09
CA MET A 230 -0.99 15.52 -0.71
C MET A 230 -1.80 14.82 -1.81
N GLU A 231 -1.48 13.56 -2.07
CA GLU A 231 -2.16 12.72 -3.05
C GLU A 231 -2.25 11.27 -2.54
N SER A 232 -3.37 10.59 -2.74
CA SER A 232 -3.54 9.16 -2.39
C SER A 232 -3.14 8.82 -0.96
N SER A 233 -3.37 9.74 -0.03
CA SER A 233 -2.84 9.69 1.34
C SER A 233 -3.96 9.67 2.37
N THR A 234 -3.64 9.17 3.57
CA THR A 234 -4.58 9.08 4.69
C THR A 234 -4.04 9.81 5.91
N ILE A 235 -4.88 10.64 6.51
CA ILE A 235 -4.58 11.28 7.78
C ILE A 235 -5.63 10.85 8.80
N GLU A 236 -5.17 10.33 9.91
CA GLU A 236 -5.98 9.98 11.06
C GLU A 236 -5.49 10.74 12.28
N ALA A 237 -6.40 11.42 12.98
CA ALA A 237 -6.10 12.02 14.27
C ALA A 237 -7.09 11.54 15.33
N ALA A 238 -6.57 11.12 16.49
CA ALA A 238 -7.37 10.92 17.68
C ALA A 238 -7.76 12.30 18.24
N ALA A 239 -9.01 12.70 18.02
CA ALA A 239 -9.56 13.94 18.50
C ALA A 239 -9.92 13.83 19.98
N CYS A 240 -8.93 13.99 20.87
CA CYS A 240 -9.21 14.34 22.25
C CYS A 240 -8.97 15.84 22.51
N CYS A 241 -9.77 16.43 23.38
CA CYS A 241 -9.63 17.78 23.98
C CYS A 241 -9.54 19.07 23.10
N SER A 242 -9.05 19.11 21.85
CA SER A 242 -9.11 20.31 20.95
C SER A 242 -8.30 20.15 19.65
N SER A 243 -8.17 18.94 19.10
CA SER A 243 -7.36 18.71 17.91
C SER A 243 -8.12 18.81 16.60
N SER A 244 -7.38 19.31 15.60
CA SER A 244 -7.64 19.18 14.17
C SER A 244 -6.88 17.96 13.64
N ALA A 245 -7.33 17.25 12.61
CA ALA A 245 -6.40 16.32 11.91
C ALA A 245 -5.28 17.10 11.21
N ILE A 246 -5.63 18.24 10.61
CA ILE A 246 -4.70 19.17 10.00
C ILE A 246 -4.98 20.59 10.53
N ARG A 247 -3.94 21.27 11.03
CA ARG A 247 -3.97 22.71 11.35
C ARG A 247 -2.89 23.42 10.56
N PHE A 248 -3.27 24.28 9.61
CA PHE A 248 -2.32 24.80 8.65
C PHE A 248 -2.49 26.30 8.37
N GLU A 249 -1.35 27.00 8.26
CA GLU A 249 -1.23 28.35 7.73
C GLU A 249 -0.43 28.35 6.42
N GLY A 250 -1.03 28.72 5.29
CA GLY A 250 -0.33 28.81 4.00
C GLY A 250 -1.09 28.10 2.89
N ARG A 251 -0.38 27.38 2.02
CA ARG A 251 -1.02 26.71 0.87
C ARG A 251 -1.15 25.21 1.08
N LEU A 252 -2.36 24.69 0.91
CA LEU A 252 -2.70 23.28 1.06
C LEU A 252 -3.40 22.76 -0.19
N ASP A 253 -2.85 21.77 -0.87
CA ASP A 253 -3.48 21.13 -2.03
C ASP A 253 -3.61 19.62 -1.77
N ILE A 254 -4.83 19.09 -1.62
CA ILE A 254 -5.09 17.67 -1.33
C ILE A 254 -5.93 17.06 -2.45
N ALA A 255 -5.50 15.89 -2.93
CA ALA A 255 -6.18 15.12 -3.96
C ALA A 255 -6.34 13.65 -3.54
N ASN A 256 -7.45 12.98 -3.91
CA ASN A 256 -7.64 11.53 -3.74
C ASN A 256 -7.25 11.03 -2.34
N SER A 257 -7.63 11.73 -1.28
CA SER A 257 -7.12 11.46 0.07
C SER A 257 -8.24 11.37 1.10
N THR A 258 -8.01 10.58 2.14
CA THR A 258 -8.95 10.39 3.25
C THR A 258 -8.45 11.11 4.50
N LEU A 259 -9.31 11.94 5.11
CA LEU A 259 -9.03 12.64 6.36
C LEU A 259 -10.06 12.22 7.42
N VAL A 260 -9.57 11.81 8.59
CA VAL A 260 -10.41 11.30 9.67
C VAL A 260 -9.99 11.95 10.99
N ALA A 261 -10.97 12.40 11.75
CA ALA A 261 -10.79 12.74 13.16
C ALA A 261 -11.64 11.79 14.00
N SER A 262 -11.01 10.84 14.68
CA SER A 262 -11.73 9.92 15.56
C SER A 262 -12.04 10.64 16.87
N VAL A 263 -13.32 10.89 17.14
CA VAL A 263 -13.74 11.41 18.44
C VAL A 263 -13.69 10.26 19.43
N HIS A 264 -12.79 10.33 20.41
CA HIS A 264 -12.86 9.40 21.54
C HIS A 264 -14.15 9.65 22.31
N ASP A 265 -15.03 8.65 22.27
CA ASP A 265 -16.31 8.65 22.98
C ASP A 265 -16.06 8.57 24.48
N GLU A 266 -16.68 9.50 25.20
CA GLU A 266 -16.95 9.49 26.64
C GLU A 266 -15.92 10.04 27.67
N ASP A 267 -16.50 10.86 28.56
CA ASP A 267 -16.17 11.09 29.98
C ASP A 267 -14.95 11.91 30.44
N TYR A 268 -14.00 12.29 29.58
CA TYR A 268 -12.89 13.15 30.04
C TYR A 268 -13.19 14.66 29.99
N PHE A 269 -13.85 15.14 31.05
CA PHE A 269 -13.82 16.52 31.61
C PHE A 269 -13.70 17.73 30.65
N SER A 270 -14.82 18.08 30.01
CA SER A 270 -15.38 19.42 29.77
C SER A 270 -14.48 20.61 29.30
N VAL A 271 -14.95 21.24 28.21
CA VAL A 271 -14.89 22.69 27.82
C VAL A 271 -13.67 23.28 27.07
N SER A 272 -13.14 22.61 26.05
CA SER A 272 -12.45 23.34 24.95
C SER A 272 -13.10 23.07 23.60
N SER A 273 -13.62 24.16 23.03
CA SER A 273 -14.11 24.30 21.65
C SER A 273 -13.03 23.95 20.63
N GLY A 274 -13.38 23.23 19.56
CA GLY A 274 -12.52 23.05 18.38
C GLY A 274 -12.12 21.60 18.13
N LYS A 275 -13.09 20.70 18.02
CA LYS A 275 -12.88 19.42 17.34
C LYS A 275 -13.13 19.70 15.85
N ASP A 276 -12.12 19.59 15.02
CA ASP A 276 -12.26 19.74 13.58
C ASP A 276 -11.39 18.73 12.85
N VAL A 277 -11.64 18.51 11.56
CA VAL A 277 -10.72 17.69 10.76
C VAL A 277 -9.67 18.60 10.13
N LEU A 278 -10.10 19.77 9.64
CA LEU A 278 -9.24 20.75 8.99
C LEU A 278 -9.48 22.16 9.53
N LEU A 279 -8.44 22.74 10.13
CA LEU A 279 -8.40 24.14 10.54
C LEU A 279 -7.43 24.93 9.65
N LEU A 280 -7.96 25.92 8.93
CA LEU A 280 -7.17 26.86 8.14
C LEU A 280 -7.10 28.22 8.83
N GLU A 281 -5.87 28.61 9.17
CA GLU A 281 -5.58 29.84 9.90
C GLU A 281 -4.97 30.91 8.97
N GLY A 282 -5.07 32.18 9.36
CA GLY A 282 -4.44 33.29 8.65
C GLY A 282 -4.90 33.43 7.19
N GLU A 283 -3.98 33.82 6.31
CA GLU A 283 -4.22 34.00 4.87
C GLU A 283 -4.06 32.68 4.08
N SER A 284 -4.54 31.57 4.65
CA SER A 284 -4.42 30.26 4.02
C SER A 284 -5.22 30.12 2.72
N VAL A 285 -4.70 29.34 1.79
CA VAL A 285 -5.37 28.96 0.55
C VAL A 285 -5.34 27.45 0.39
N ALA A 286 -6.50 26.82 0.41
CA ALA A 286 -6.64 25.37 0.25
C ALA A 286 -7.43 24.98 -1.00
N THR A 287 -7.02 23.88 -1.63
CA THR A 287 -7.76 23.16 -2.68
C THR A 287 -7.91 21.71 -2.26
N LEU A 288 -9.14 21.22 -2.24
CA LEU A 288 -9.47 19.82 -1.95
C LEU A 288 -10.23 19.23 -3.16
N ASN A 289 -9.72 18.15 -3.75
CA ASN A 289 -10.33 17.47 -4.89
C ASN A 289 -10.39 15.96 -4.68
N HIS A 290 -11.56 15.31 -4.75
CA HIS A 290 -11.71 13.89 -4.39
C HIS A 290 -11.18 13.57 -2.98
N VAL A 291 -11.56 14.40 -2.01
CA VAL A 291 -11.22 14.18 -0.61
C VAL A 291 -12.41 13.60 0.12
N THR A 292 -12.19 12.57 0.93
CA THR A 292 -13.17 12.05 1.88
C THR A 292 -12.84 12.59 3.26
N ILE A 293 -13.79 13.32 3.87
CA ILE A 293 -13.74 13.72 5.28
C ILE A 293 -14.89 13.03 6.00
N ALA A 294 -14.56 12.16 6.96
CA ALA A 294 -15.55 11.37 7.67
C ALA A 294 -15.31 11.36 9.19
N LYS A 295 -16.32 10.90 9.93
CA LYS A 295 -16.36 10.88 11.41
C LYS A 295 -16.13 12.27 12.04
N ALA A 296 -16.56 13.33 11.36
CA ALA A 296 -16.52 14.68 11.90
C ALA A 296 -17.31 14.78 13.24
N PRO A 297 -16.91 15.69 14.15
CA PRO A 297 -17.47 15.75 15.49
C PRO A 297 -18.96 16.06 15.54
N THR A 298 -19.67 15.36 16.43
CA THR A 298 -21.14 15.20 16.46
C THR A 298 -21.95 16.42 16.95
N SER A 299 -21.32 17.58 17.14
CA SER A 299 -21.95 18.71 17.83
C SER A 299 -21.47 20.07 17.30
N PRO A 300 -22.37 20.94 16.82
CA PRO A 300 -22.02 22.28 16.35
C PRO A 300 -21.55 23.22 17.48
N GLU A 301 -21.73 22.83 18.76
CA GLU A 301 -21.13 23.54 19.89
C GLU A 301 -19.66 23.10 20.13
N ASP A 302 -19.24 21.97 19.57
CA ASP A 302 -17.92 21.35 19.78
C ASP A 302 -16.97 21.47 18.58
N GLY A 303 -17.45 21.80 17.37
CA GLY A 303 -16.62 22.16 16.22
C GLY A 303 -17.30 21.93 14.86
N ALA A 304 -16.51 21.85 13.78
CA ALA A 304 -16.95 21.58 12.41
C ALA A 304 -15.90 20.74 11.68
N ALA A 305 -16.28 19.95 10.66
CA ALA A 305 -15.32 19.17 9.87
C ALA A 305 -14.22 20.06 9.28
N ILE A 306 -14.60 21.27 8.83
CA ILE A 306 -13.68 22.29 8.34
C ILE A 306 -13.94 23.62 9.05
N ILE A 307 -12.89 24.30 9.51
CA ILE A 307 -12.94 25.65 10.05
C ILE A 307 -12.04 26.58 9.22
N LEU A 308 -12.61 27.70 8.76
CA LEU A 308 -11.92 28.72 7.98
C LEU A 308 -11.86 30.03 8.77
N SER A 309 -10.66 30.54 9.06
CA SER A 309 -10.51 31.89 9.61
C SER A 309 -10.86 32.99 8.58
N ASP A 310 -11.16 34.22 9.04
CA ASP A 310 -11.63 35.37 8.21
C ASP A 310 -10.85 35.60 6.90
N ALA A 311 -9.54 35.33 6.88
CA ALA A 311 -8.67 35.60 5.73
C ALA A 311 -8.35 34.35 4.90
N SER A 312 -8.83 33.17 5.32
CA SER A 312 -8.57 31.90 4.65
C SER A 312 -9.53 31.69 3.48
N LYS A 313 -9.07 30.94 2.48
CA LYS A 313 -9.84 30.53 1.30
C LYS A 313 -9.76 29.03 1.10
N LEU A 314 -10.91 28.39 0.89
CA LEU A 314 -11.01 26.98 0.51
C LEU A 314 -11.77 26.83 -0.81
N THR A 315 -11.22 26.03 -1.73
CA THR A 315 -11.95 25.50 -2.89
C THR A 315 -12.12 23.99 -2.72
N LEU A 316 -13.36 23.52 -2.85
CA LEU A 316 -13.71 22.11 -2.68
C LEU A 316 -14.36 21.59 -3.97
N SER A 317 -13.89 20.48 -4.54
CA SER A 317 -14.50 19.83 -5.70
C SER A 317 -14.50 18.31 -5.56
N ASN A 318 -15.49 17.64 -6.16
CA ASN A 318 -15.58 16.18 -6.25
C ASN A 318 -15.38 15.44 -4.91
N SER A 319 -15.71 16.08 -3.78
CA SER A 319 -15.33 15.63 -2.45
C SER A 319 -16.54 15.22 -1.61
N LEU A 320 -16.31 14.31 -0.68
CA LEU A 320 -17.31 13.79 0.24
C LEU A 320 -17.00 14.25 1.65
N ILE A 321 -17.92 14.99 2.28
CA ILE A 321 -17.81 15.40 3.68
C ILE A 321 -19.06 14.92 4.41
N VAL A 322 -18.90 13.92 5.27
CA VAL A 322 -20.00 13.27 6.00
C VAL A 322 -19.72 13.20 7.50
N GLY A 323 -20.77 13.43 8.29
CA GLY A 323 -20.71 13.68 9.73
C GLY A 323 -21.51 14.93 10.10
N ASP A 324 -21.66 15.22 11.40
CA ASP A 324 -22.36 16.42 11.84
C ASP A 324 -21.43 17.64 11.80
N GLY A 325 -21.96 18.81 11.45
CA GLY A 325 -21.22 20.07 11.51
C GLY A 325 -20.19 20.22 10.39
N MET A 326 -20.62 20.69 9.23
CA MET A 326 -19.79 20.65 8.01
C MET A 326 -18.65 21.66 7.93
N VAL A 327 -18.97 22.95 7.81
CA VAL A 327 -17.98 24.00 7.57
C VAL A 327 -18.35 25.23 8.37
N SER A 328 -17.50 25.61 9.31
CA SER A 328 -17.57 26.91 9.96
C SER A 328 -16.78 27.91 9.13
N VAL A 329 -17.50 28.76 8.40
CA VAL A 329 -16.91 29.68 7.42
C VAL A 329 -16.91 31.10 7.98
N ASP A 330 -15.77 31.56 8.50
CA ASP A 330 -15.50 32.99 8.62
C ASP A 330 -14.77 33.53 7.37
N GLY A 331 -14.04 32.66 6.66
CA GLY A 331 -13.31 32.94 5.41
C GLY A 331 -14.11 32.80 4.09
N GLU A 332 -13.40 32.61 2.97
CA GLU A 332 -14.00 32.37 1.65
C GLU A 332 -14.11 30.86 1.36
N PHE A 333 -15.32 30.35 1.19
CA PHE A 333 -15.58 28.99 0.73
C PHE A 333 -16.10 28.99 -0.72
N VAL A 334 -15.41 28.28 -1.61
CA VAL A 334 -15.76 28.12 -3.02
C VAL A 334 -16.12 26.66 -3.28
N ASP A 335 -17.39 26.43 -3.60
CA ASP A 335 -17.88 25.14 -4.10
C ASP A 335 -17.56 25.01 -5.59
N GLY A 336 -16.62 24.13 -5.91
CA GLY A 336 -16.18 23.80 -7.27
C GLY A 336 -17.12 22.85 -8.02
N GLY A 337 -18.13 22.29 -7.35
CA GLY A 337 -19.04 21.28 -7.91
C GLY A 337 -18.60 19.85 -7.60
N GLY A 338 -19.51 18.90 -7.85
CA GLY A 338 -19.28 17.46 -7.64
C GLY A 338 -19.19 17.00 -6.18
N ASN A 339 -19.53 17.86 -5.22
CA ASN A 339 -19.38 17.57 -3.80
C ASN A 339 -20.64 16.96 -3.19
N VAL A 340 -20.48 16.06 -2.23
CA VAL A 340 -21.55 15.55 -1.35
C VAL A 340 -21.26 15.93 0.08
N LEU A 341 -22.19 16.68 0.65
CA LEU A 341 -21.98 17.49 1.84
C LEU A 341 -23.11 17.20 2.85
N GLY A 342 -22.79 16.52 3.97
CA GLY A 342 -23.77 15.99 4.92
C GLY A 342 -24.90 16.94 5.33
N ASP A 343 -24.58 18.11 5.89
CA ASP A 343 -25.58 19.10 6.32
C ASP A 343 -26.33 19.76 5.16
N ARG A 344 -25.64 19.99 4.03
CA ARG A 344 -26.21 20.68 2.85
C ARG A 344 -27.22 19.78 2.13
N ASP A 345 -26.86 18.51 1.99
CA ASP A 345 -27.55 17.54 1.16
C ASP A 345 -28.45 16.61 1.98
N GLY A 346 -28.38 16.68 3.33
CA GLY A 346 -29.14 15.83 4.23
C GLY A 346 -28.67 14.38 4.21
N VAL A 347 -27.37 14.19 4.02
CA VAL A 347 -26.70 12.89 3.86
C VAL A 347 -26.01 12.52 5.17
N THR A 348 -26.24 11.31 5.65
CA THR A 348 -25.62 10.77 6.86
C THR A 348 -24.46 9.86 6.54
N LEU A 349 -23.58 9.63 7.53
CA LEU A 349 -22.48 8.67 7.42
C LEU A 349 -23.00 7.26 7.08
N GLU A 350 -24.08 6.82 7.74
CA GLU A 350 -24.73 5.51 7.54
C GLU A 350 -25.18 5.29 6.09
N GLN A 351 -25.74 6.33 5.45
CA GLN A 351 -26.21 6.23 4.06
C GLN A 351 -25.10 6.05 3.03
N VAL A 352 -23.87 6.46 3.36
CA VAL A 352 -22.76 6.51 2.40
C VAL A 352 -21.75 5.41 2.65
N MET A 353 -21.49 5.08 3.92
CA MET A 353 -20.43 4.16 4.33
C MET A 353 -20.92 3.03 5.26
N GLY A 354 -22.18 3.06 5.69
CA GLY A 354 -22.77 2.06 6.58
C GLY A 354 -22.68 2.39 8.06
N ASP A 355 -23.18 1.48 8.88
CA ASP A 355 -23.14 1.60 10.34
C ASP A 355 -21.69 1.47 10.84
N ASP A 356 -21.20 2.50 11.53
CA ASP A 356 -19.85 2.59 12.10
C ASP A 356 -18.73 2.19 11.11
N PRO A 357 -18.52 2.95 10.03
CA PRO A 357 -17.55 2.59 9.03
C PRO A 357 -16.14 2.58 9.62
N GLU A 358 -15.32 1.58 9.28
CA GLU A 358 -13.93 1.51 9.73
C GLU A 358 -12.98 1.98 8.63
N LEU A 359 -11.90 2.63 9.06
CA LEU A 359 -10.80 2.98 8.17
C LEU A 359 -9.94 1.73 8.00
N VAL A 360 -10.01 1.09 6.84
CA VAL A 360 -9.37 -0.21 6.58
C VAL A 360 -8.61 -0.20 5.27
N ASP A 361 -7.75 -1.18 5.08
CA ASP A 361 -7.14 -1.45 3.79
C ASP A 361 -8.20 -1.95 2.81
N ASN A 362 -8.40 -1.22 1.71
CA ASN A 362 -9.33 -1.59 0.64
C ASN A 362 -8.59 -1.86 -0.69
N GLY A 363 -7.36 -2.35 -0.64
CA GLY A 363 -6.55 -2.70 -1.82
C GLY A 363 -5.73 -1.54 -2.39
N GLY A 364 -5.47 -0.52 -1.59
CA GLY A 364 -4.72 0.68 -1.97
C GLY A 364 -3.41 0.85 -1.20
N PRO A 365 -2.63 1.91 -1.49
CA PRO A 365 -1.40 2.20 -0.75
C PRO A 365 -1.64 2.66 0.69
N THR A 366 -2.85 3.13 0.99
CA THR A 366 -3.24 3.68 2.29
C THR A 366 -4.67 3.26 2.65
N PRO A 367 -5.02 3.15 3.95
CA PRO A 367 -6.38 2.85 4.38
C PRO A 367 -7.39 3.89 3.91
N THR A 368 -8.62 3.47 3.62
CA THR A 368 -9.69 4.38 3.15
C THR A 368 -11.06 3.92 3.66
N PHE A 369 -12.11 4.70 3.40
CA PHE A 369 -13.50 4.29 3.64
C PHE A 369 -14.12 3.82 2.34
N ALA A 370 -14.58 2.56 2.31
CA ALA A 370 -15.38 2.07 1.22
C ALA A 370 -16.78 2.73 1.24
N LEU A 371 -17.30 3.04 0.06
CA LEU A 371 -18.69 3.43 -0.12
C LEU A 371 -19.57 2.17 -0.09
N ILE A 372 -20.79 2.28 0.47
CA ILE A 372 -21.80 1.25 0.26
C ILE A 372 -22.13 1.24 -1.23
N ALA A 373 -21.95 0.09 -1.88
CA ALA A 373 -22.35 -0.16 -3.28
C ALA A 373 -23.87 -0.29 -3.42
N ASP A 374 -24.61 0.78 -3.08
CA ASP A 374 -26.06 0.90 -3.25
C ASP A 374 -26.34 2.04 -4.23
N PRO A 375 -27.14 1.84 -5.30
CA PRO A 375 -27.50 2.91 -6.23
C PRO A 375 -28.21 4.13 -5.61
N SER A 376 -28.68 4.02 -4.37
CA SER A 376 -29.25 5.13 -3.60
C SER A 376 -28.22 5.90 -2.77
N ASN A 377 -26.97 5.43 -2.72
CA ASN A 377 -25.87 6.14 -2.07
C ASN A 377 -25.63 7.46 -2.81
N PRO A 378 -25.81 8.61 -2.14
CA PRO A 378 -25.73 9.92 -2.78
C PRO A 378 -24.31 10.31 -3.22
N ALA A 379 -23.27 9.62 -2.75
CA ALA A 379 -21.89 9.83 -3.19
C ALA A 379 -21.62 9.27 -4.59
N ILE A 380 -22.42 8.28 -5.01
CA ILE A 380 -22.19 7.55 -6.25
C ILE A 380 -22.63 8.38 -7.46
N GLY A 381 -21.75 8.50 -8.46
CA GLY A 381 -22.00 9.33 -9.65
C GLY A 381 -22.11 10.83 -9.38
N ALA A 382 -21.71 11.28 -8.19
CA ALA A 382 -21.92 12.65 -7.76
C ALA A 382 -20.80 13.60 -8.16
N ALA A 383 -19.59 13.11 -8.49
CA ALA A 383 -18.50 13.97 -8.92
C ALA A 383 -18.74 14.53 -10.33
N ASP A 384 -18.10 15.66 -10.64
CA ASP A 384 -18.11 16.24 -11.99
C ASP A 384 -17.08 15.52 -12.89
N PRO A 385 -17.52 14.74 -13.90
CA PRO A 385 -16.61 14.00 -14.77
C PRO A 385 -15.62 14.92 -15.51
N ALA A 386 -15.97 16.19 -15.75
CA ALA A 386 -15.11 17.12 -16.48
C ALA A 386 -13.89 17.59 -15.68
N THR A 387 -13.94 17.45 -14.35
CA THR A 387 -12.86 17.86 -13.43
C THR A 387 -12.35 16.71 -12.57
N SER A 388 -12.92 15.52 -12.74
CA SER A 388 -12.54 14.31 -12.03
C SER A 388 -11.11 13.89 -12.35
N LEU A 389 -10.45 13.29 -11.34
CA LEU A 389 -9.17 12.61 -11.53
C LEU A 389 -9.41 11.23 -12.16
N PRO A 390 -8.43 10.68 -12.92
CA PRO A 390 -8.63 9.41 -13.62
C PRO A 390 -8.62 8.19 -12.69
N LEU A 391 -8.00 8.30 -11.51
CA LEU A 391 -7.87 7.23 -10.53
C LEU A 391 -8.44 7.70 -9.19
N ASP A 392 -8.86 6.74 -8.36
CA ASP A 392 -9.19 6.95 -6.96
C ASP A 392 -7.94 6.82 -6.05
N GLN A 393 -8.13 6.88 -4.72
CA GLN A 393 -7.05 6.77 -3.73
C GLN A 393 -6.28 5.43 -3.80
N ARG A 394 -6.94 4.35 -4.20
CA ARG A 394 -6.33 3.02 -4.32
C ARG A 394 -5.48 2.89 -5.59
N GLY A 395 -5.63 3.84 -6.52
CA GLY A 395 -5.06 3.77 -7.84
C GLY A 395 -5.95 3.02 -8.84
N LEU A 396 -7.23 2.78 -8.49
CA LEU A 396 -8.19 2.17 -9.40
C LEU A 396 -8.81 3.21 -10.32
N PRO A 397 -9.11 2.87 -11.59
CA PRO A 397 -9.79 3.77 -12.51
C PRO A 397 -11.16 4.20 -11.96
N ARG A 398 -11.49 5.46 -12.19
CA ARG A 398 -12.87 5.95 -12.05
C ARG A 398 -13.66 5.72 -13.33
N ASP A 399 -14.97 5.57 -13.22
CA ASP A 399 -15.85 5.33 -14.37
C ASP A 399 -16.32 6.64 -15.05
N GLU A 400 -17.33 6.57 -15.93
CA GLU A 400 -17.86 7.75 -16.63
C GLU A 400 -18.72 8.67 -15.73
N GLU A 401 -19.23 8.13 -14.63
CA GLU A 401 -19.99 8.79 -13.56
C GLU A 401 -19.21 8.67 -12.24
N PRO A 402 -18.06 9.37 -12.10
CA PRO A 402 -17.19 9.22 -10.94
C PRO A 402 -17.88 9.59 -9.62
N ASP A 403 -17.41 8.95 -8.55
CA ASP A 403 -17.97 9.16 -7.23
C ASP A 403 -17.34 10.36 -6.50
N ALA A 404 -18.14 10.99 -5.63
CA ALA A 404 -17.63 12.02 -4.74
C ALA A 404 -16.78 11.39 -3.63
N GLY A 405 -15.60 11.98 -3.38
CA GLY A 405 -14.65 11.53 -2.37
C GLY A 405 -13.46 10.77 -2.95
N ALA A 406 -12.67 10.20 -2.05
CA ALA A 406 -11.41 9.55 -2.36
C ALA A 406 -11.54 8.12 -2.89
N PHE A 407 -12.69 7.49 -2.68
CA PHE A 407 -12.99 6.11 -3.08
C PHE A 407 -13.94 6.10 -4.28
N GLU A 408 -13.70 5.21 -5.24
CA GLU A 408 -14.67 4.88 -6.28
C GLU A 408 -15.40 3.59 -5.88
N ALA A 409 -16.72 3.66 -5.66
CA ALA A 409 -17.51 2.47 -5.52
C ALA A 409 -17.45 1.72 -6.84
N ASP A 410 -16.97 0.48 -6.79
CA ASP A 410 -17.29 -0.46 -7.84
C ASP A 410 -18.76 -0.87 -7.65
N ILE A 411 -19.68 0.07 -7.94
CA ILE A 411 -20.95 -0.36 -8.49
C ILE A 411 -20.61 -0.77 -9.90
N ALA A 412 -19.99 -1.94 -9.97
CA ALA A 412 -20.31 -2.97 -10.90
C ALA A 412 -21.60 -2.58 -11.62
N ILE A 413 -21.46 -2.02 -12.82
CA ILE A 413 -22.37 -2.37 -13.90
C ILE A 413 -22.18 -3.87 -14.01
N ASN A 414 -22.95 -4.60 -13.19
CA ASN A 414 -22.75 -5.98 -12.81
C ASN A 414 -21.80 -6.75 -13.77
N PRO A 415 -20.52 -7.03 -13.42
CA PRO A 415 -19.61 -7.75 -14.29
C PRO A 415 -20.13 -9.15 -14.62
N ASP A 416 -21.19 -9.62 -13.94
CA ASP A 416 -22.02 -10.78 -14.30
C ASP A 416 -22.51 -10.82 -15.76
N HIS A 417 -22.36 -9.72 -16.52
CA HIS A 417 -22.71 -9.66 -17.93
C HIS A 417 -21.64 -9.04 -18.83
N ALA A 418 -20.39 -8.85 -18.36
CA ALA A 418 -19.32 -8.47 -19.26
C ALA A 418 -19.09 -9.63 -20.25
N ALA A 419 -19.38 -9.37 -21.54
CA ALA A 419 -19.14 -10.35 -22.58
C ALA A 419 -17.64 -10.70 -22.59
N PHE A 420 -17.32 -11.99 -22.63
CA PHE A 420 -15.93 -12.45 -22.67
C PHE A 420 -15.18 -11.72 -23.80
N PRO A 421 -14.04 -11.07 -23.52
CA PRO A 421 -13.34 -10.29 -24.52
C PRO A 421 -12.88 -11.16 -25.69
N GLU A 422 -12.99 -10.65 -26.93
CA GLU A 422 -12.33 -11.30 -28.07
C GLU A 422 -10.81 -11.29 -27.84
N LEU A 423 -10.23 -12.49 -27.74
CA LEU A 423 -8.80 -12.70 -27.56
C LEU A 423 -8.14 -13.00 -28.90
N ILE A 424 -7.03 -12.32 -29.19
CA ILE A 424 -6.29 -12.50 -30.43
C ILE A 424 -4.81 -12.61 -30.10
N GLU A 425 -4.21 -13.75 -30.46
CA GLU A 425 -2.77 -14.00 -30.39
C GLU A 425 -1.92 -12.77 -30.73
N LYS A 426 -0.98 -12.43 -29.83
CA LYS A 426 -0.05 -11.30 -29.89
C LYS A 426 -0.70 -9.92 -29.96
N THR A 427 -1.96 -9.80 -29.56
CA THR A 427 -2.68 -8.54 -29.51
C THR A 427 -3.05 -8.21 -28.07
N PRO A 428 -2.35 -7.26 -27.43
CA PRO A 428 -2.61 -6.92 -26.04
C PRO A 428 -4.05 -6.48 -25.80
N ILE A 429 -4.64 -6.95 -24.71
CA ILE A 429 -5.92 -6.45 -24.20
C ILE A 429 -5.71 -5.06 -23.60
N ALA A 430 -6.68 -4.16 -23.81
CA ALA A 430 -6.67 -2.85 -23.18
C ALA A 430 -6.84 -3.01 -21.65
N PRO A 431 -6.08 -2.29 -20.80
CA PRO A 431 -6.09 -2.51 -19.36
C PRO A 431 -7.47 -2.43 -18.69
N ASP A 432 -8.38 -1.59 -19.21
CA ASP A 432 -9.77 -1.44 -18.77
C ASP A 432 -10.65 -2.66 -19.05
N ARG A 433 -10.17 -3.60 -19.87
CA ARG A 433 -10.83 -4.88 -20.15
C ARG A 433 -10.23 -6.06 -19.37
N ILE A 434 -9.20 -5.81 -18.56
CA ILE A 434 -8.64 -6.83 -17.67
C ILE A 434 -9.44 -6.77 -16.37
N ASN A 435 -10.36 -7.70 -16.23
CA ASN A 435 -11.39 -7.72 -15.19
C ASN A 435 -11.21 -8.84 -14.17
N GLY A 436 -10.09 -9.57 -14.20
CA GLY A 436 -9.81 -10.63 -13.23
C GLY A 436 -10.89 -11.71 -13.26
N ILE A 437 -11.14 -12.31 -12.11
CA ILE A 437 -12.29 -13.19 -11.88
C ILE A 437 -12.80 -13.01 -10.46
N ASP A 438 -14.11 -12.88 -10.32
CA ASP A 438 -14.79 -12.87 -9.02
C ASP A 438 -14.70 -14.27 -8.37
N PRO A 439 -14.05 -14.42 -7.19
CA PRO A 439 -13.96 -15.68 -6.46
C PRO A 439 -15.30 -16.28 -6.08
N ALA A 440 -16.37 -15.48 -5.98
CA ALA A 440 -17.72 -15.99 -5.77
C ALA A 440 -18.21 -16.89 -6.92
N ARG A 441 -17.50 -16.88 -8.07
CA ARG A 441 -17.71 -17.80 -9.20
C ARG A 441 -17.01 -19.14 -9.03
N PHE A 442 -16.02 -19.24 -8.16
CA PHE A 442 -15.36 -20.49 -7.80
C PHE A 442 -15.98 -21.07 -6.53
N VAL A 443 -17.26 -21.42 -6.60
CA VAL A 443 -17.99 -22.04 -5.50
C VAL A 443 -18.55 -23.37 -5.98
N ILE A 444 -18.30 -24.44 -5.23
CA ILE A 444 -18.81 -25.78 -5.52
C ILE A 444 -20.34 -25.76 -5.51
N GLY A 445 -20.96 -26.31 -6.57
CA GLY A 445 -22.40 -26.37 -6.73
C GLY A 445 -23.09 -27.18 -5.63
N ALA A 446 -24.43 -27.08 -5.55
CA ALA A 446 -25.20 -27.84 -4.56
C ALA A 446 -25.21 -29.36 -4.80
N ASP A 447 -24.81 -29.81 -5.98
CA ASP A 447 -24.51 -31.21 -6.29
C ASP A 447 -23.18 -31.68 -5.68
N GLY A 448 -22.37 -30.75 -5.15
CA GLY A 448 -21.08 -31.03 -4.53
C GLY A 448 -19.95 -31.15 -5.53
N ASP A 449 -20.08 -30.56 -6.72
CA ASP A 449 -19.05 -30.63 -7.76
C ASP A 449 -18.85 -29.29 -8.51
N ALA A 450 -17.77 -29.22 -9.27
CA ALA A 450 -17.54 -28.20 -10.28
C ALA A 450 -16.75 -28.84 -11.44
N THR A 451 -17.00 -28.40 -12.67
CA THR A 451 -16.35 -28.94 -13.87
C THR A 451 -15.48 -27.88 -14.53
N ILE A 452 -14.22 -28.24 -14.79
CA ILE A 452 -13.25 -27.42 -15.51
C ILE A 452 -13.13 -27.99 -16.91
N THR A 453 -13.38 -27.16 -17.92
CA THR A 453 -13.32 -27.53 -19.34
C THR A 453 -12.18 -26.80 -20.02
N PHE A 454 -11.31 -27.54 -20.69
CA PHE A 454 -10.31 -26.96 -21.57
C PHE A 454 -10.98 -26.44 -22.86
N VAL A 455 -10.81 -25.16 -23.16
CA VAL A 455 -11.42 -24.52 -24.34
C VAL A 455 -10.41 -24.37 -25.47
N ASP A 456 -9.30 -23.68 -25.20
CA ASP A 456 -8.22 -23.49 -26.17
C ASP A 456 -6.90 -23.11 -25.47
N GLU A 457 -5.81 -23.10 -26.22
CA GLU A 457 -4.48 -22.66 -25.78
C GLU A 457 -3.69 -22.11 -26.98
N TYR A 458 -3.04 -20.96 -26.77
CA TYR A 458 -2.13 -20.33 -27.74
C TYR A 458 -0.75 -20.02 -27.12
N ALA A 459 -0.30 -20.85 -26.19
CA ALA A 459 0.98 -20.66 -25.53
C ALA A 459 2.15 -21.31 -26.29
N ALA A 460 3.35 -20.76 -26.09
CA ALA A 460 4.59 -21.45 -26.42
C ALA A 460 5.09 -22.35 -25.27
N PHE A 461 4.49 -22.22 -24.08
CA PHE A 461 4.89 -22.95 -22.88
C PHE A 461 4.02 -24.16 -22.64
N GLN A 462 4.64 -25.20 -22.08
CA GLN A 462 3.95 -26.42 -21.68
C GLN A 462 3.53 -26.28 -20.23
N SER A 463 2.48 -25.49 -20.00
CA SER A 463 2.02 -25.14 -18.66
C SER A 463 1.26 -26.29 -17.97
N VAL A 464 1.08 -26.19 -16.66
CA VAL A 464 0.33 -27.16 -15.82
C VAL A 464 -0.79 -26.42 -15.11
N LEU A 465 -2.01 -26.93 -15.16
CA LEU A 465 -3.15 -26.37 -14.43
C LEU A 465 -3.40 -27.18 -13.17
N GLY A 466 -3.55 -26.49 -12.05
CA GLY A 466 -4.00 -27.07 -10.80
C GLY A 466 -5.19 -26.33 -10.19
N VAL A 467 -5.75 -26.95 -9.16
CA VAL A 467 -6.86 -26.47 -8.36
C VAL A 467 -6.54 -26.65 -6.87
N TYR A 468 -7.05 -25.79 -6.01
CA TYR A 468 -7.02 -25.93 -4.56
C TYR A 468 -8.39 -25.58 -3.97
N LEU A 469 -8.66 -26.07 -2.77
CA LEU A 469 -9.86 -25.72 -2.02
C LEU A 469 -9.55 -24.56 -1.06
N ILE A 470 -10.53 -23.70 -0.84
CA ILE A 470 -10.45 -22.58 0.10
C ILE A 470 -11.44 -22.89 1.22
N ALA A 471 -10.93 -23.12 2.44
CA ALA A 471 -11.78 -23.37 3.59
C ALA A 471 -12.50 -22.10 4.06
N SER A 472 -13.48 -22.24 4.96
CA SER A 472 -14.25 -21.12 5.49
C SER A 472 -13.41 -20.13 6.32
N ASP A 473 -12.27 -20.58 6.82
CA ASP A 473 -11.24 -19.76 7.46
C ASP A 473 -10.25 -19.18 6.45
N LYS A 474 -10.58 -19.25 5.14
CA LYS A 474 -9.79 -18.77 4.02
C LYS A 474 -8.44 -19.47 3.83
N VAL A 475 -8.20 -20.59 4.49
CA VAL A 475 -6.95 -21.32 4.29
C VAL A 475 -6.99 -22.14 2.99
N ILE A 476 -5.91 -22.02 2.19
CA ILE A 476 -5.70 -22.81 0.97
C ILE A 476 -5.31 -24.24 1.35
N HIS A 477 -6.05 -25.20 0.82
CA HIS A 477 -5.84 -26.60 1.10
C HIS A 477 -5.79 -27.47 -0.15
N ALA A 478 -5.10 -28.59 0.03
CA ALA A 478 -5.15 -29.76 -0.82
C ALA A 478 -4.97 -29.49 -2.33
N PRO A 479 -3.93 -28.75 -2.78
CA PRO A 479 -3.74 -28.54 -4.22
C PRO A 479 -3.67 -29.89 -4.98
N ARG A 480 -4.29 -29.92 -6.16
CA ARG A 480 -4.34 -31.04 -7.11
C ARG A 480 -4.07 -30.54 -8.51
N ILE A 481 -3.58 -31.42 -9.39
CA ILE A 481 -3.39 -31.11 -10.80
C ILE A 481 -4.66 -31.47 -11.57
N VAL A 482 -5.14 -30.51 -12.37
CA VAL A 482 -6.26 -30.67 -13.30
C VAL A 482 -5.73 -31.19 -14.64
N PHE A 483 -4.75 -30.49 -15.21
CA PHE A 483 -4.05 -30.87 -16.44
C PHE A 483 -2.54 -30.80 -16.21
N ASP A 484 -1.87 -31.95 -16.23
CA ASP A 484 -0.42 -32.09 -15.99
C ASP A 484 0.44 -31.68 -17.18
N HIS A 485 -0.19 -31.44 -18.33
CA HIS A 485 0.44 -30.93 -19.54
C HIS A 485 -0.63 -30.28 -20.41
N ILE A 486 -0.65 -28.94 -20.40
CA ILE A 486 -1.48 -28.12 -21.26
C ILE A 486 -0.73 -27.96 -22.58
N GLU A 487 -1.21 -28.66 -23.60
CA GLU A 487 -0.81 -28.45 -24.98
C GLU A 487 -1.95 -28.96 -25.86
N HIS A 488 -2.43 -28.12 -26.77
CA HIS A 488 -3.53 -28.51 -27.63
C HIS A 488 -3.11 -29.65 -28.57
N ALA A 489 -3.97 -30.66 -28.75
CA ALA A 489 -3.75 -31.81 -29.62
C ALA A 489 -3.61 -31.46 -31.11
N ARG A 490 -4.06 -30.28 -31.55
CA ARG A 490 -4.12 -29.87 -32.96
C ARG A 490 -3.27 -28.62 -33.17
N THR A 491 -2.52 -28.63 -34.27
CA THR A 491 -1.86 -27.43 -34.79
C THR A 491 -2.90 -26.38 -35.14
N SER A 492 -2.62 -25.09 -34.87
CA SER A 492 -3.54 -24.02 -35.30
C SER A 492 -3.79 -24.06 -36.81
N ASP A 493 -5.08 -24.05 -37.18
CA ASP A 493 -5.56 -23.83 -38.55
C ASP A 493 -6.05 -22.37 -38.76
N LEU A 494 -5.95 -21.53 -37.73
CA LEU A 494 -6.35 -20.14 -37.78
C LEU A 494 -5.37 -19.29 -38.60
N SER A 495 -5.91 -18.56 -39.56
CA SER A 495 -5.13 -17.63 -40.36
C SER A 495 -4.61 -16.47 -39.51
N GLY A 496 -3.30 -16.37 -39.33
CA GLY A 496 -2.66 -15.27 -38.59
C GLY A 496 -1.99 -15.71 -37.29
N VAL A 497 -2.36 -16.87 -36.75
CA VAL A 497 -1.66 -17.49 -35.62
C VAL A 497 -0.41 -18.21 -36.15
N SER A 498 0.74 -17.95 -35.54
CA SER A 498 1.96 -18.65 -35.94
C SER A 498 1.87 -20.12 -35.53
N GLN A 499 2.35 -21.06 -36.35
CA GLN A 499 2.43 -22.48 -35.96
C GLN A 499 3.22 -22.68 -34.65
N GLY A 500 4.07 -21.73 -34.25
CA GLY A 500 4.79 -21.80 -32.99
C GLY A 500 3.97 -21.43 -31.75
N ALA A 501 2.82 -20.77 -31.90
CA ALA A 501 1.92 -20.43 -30.78
C ALA A 501 0.93 -21.56 -30.47
N ARG A 502 0.75 -22.50 -31.39
CA ARG A 502 -0.03 -23.72 -31.17
C ARG A 502 0.58 -24.83 -32.02
N PRO A 503 1.72 -25.38 -31.56
CA PRO A 503 2.47 -26.37 -32.32
C PRO A 503 1.68 -27.67 -32.54
N GLY A 504 0.69 -27.95 -31.68
CA GLY A 504 -0.11 -29.15 -31.75
C GLY A 504 0.65 -30.40 -31.32
N GLY A 505 -0.07 -31.49 -31.09
CA GLY A 505 0.53 -32.78 -30.69
C GLY A 505 0.53 -33.04 -29.18
N GLY A 506 -0.03 -32.12 -28.40
CA GLY A 506 -0.36 -32.34 -26.99
C GLY A 506 -1.55 -33.28 -26.80
N GLN A 507 -1.98 -33.41 -25.55
CA GLN A 507 -2.99 -34.40 -25.14
C GLN A 507 -4.43 -33.86 -25.08
N LEU A 508 -4.63 -32.54 -25.11
CA LEU A 508 -5.93 -31.92 -24.87
C LEU A 508 -6.65 -31.57 -26.17
N ASP A 509 -7.88 -32.03 -26.35
CA ASP A 509 -8.83 -31.51 -27.33
C ASP A 509 -9.78 -30.51 -26.64
N ALA A 510 -10.19 -29.46 -27.36
CA ALA A 510 -11.22 -28.55 -26.89
C ALA A 510 -12.49 -29.31 -26.45
N GLY A 511 -12.95 -29.05 -25.23
CA GLY A 511 -14.05 -29.76 -24.58
C GLY A 511 -13.63 -30.91 -23.65
N ASP A 512 -12.34 -31.19 -23.51
CA ASP A 512 -11.86 -32.08 -22.45
C ASP A 512 -12.18 -31.49 -21.07
N THR A 513 -12.68 -32.33 -20.17
CA THR A 513 -13.21 -31.91 -18.87
C THR A 513 -12.60 -32.70 -17.72
N VAL A 514 -12.50 -32.04 -16.56
CA VAL A 514 -12.17 -32.66 -15.28
C VAL A 514 -13.15 -32.13 -14.25
N SER A 515 -13.87 -33.04 -13.57
CA SER A 515 -14.72 -32.69 -12.44
C SER A 515 -13.89 -32.70 -11.15
N LEU A 516 -14.20 -31.83 -10.19
CA LEU A 516 -13.50 -31.83 -8.90
C LEU A 516 -13.71 -33.15 -8.15
N SER A 517 -14.86 -33.80 -8.32
CA SER A 517 -15.12 -35.12 -7.76
C SER A 517 -14.23 -36.25 -8.31
N ASP A 518 -13.54 -36.02 -9.43
CA ASP A 518 -12.50 -36.93 -9.95
C ASP A 518 -11.13 -36.71 -9.26
N LEU A 519 -10.90 -35.52 -8.69
CA LEU A 519 -9.62 -35.11 -8.08
C LEU A 519 -9.61 -35.22 -6.56
N TYR A 520 -10.78 -35.13 -5.93
CA TYR A 520 -10.95 -35.07 -4.48
C TYR A 520 -11.82 -36.22 -3.96
N ASP A 521 -11.55 -36.68 -2.74
CA ASP A 521 -12.40 -37.66 -2.10
C ASP A 521 -13.78 -37.05 -1.79
N PRO A 522 -14.90 -37.82 -1.81
CA PRO A 522 -16.25 -37.30 -1.55
C PRO A 522 -16.49 -36.61 -0.20
N GLY A 523 -15.52 -36.62 0.72
CA GLY A 523 -15.59 -35.92 1.99
C GLY A 523 -14.72 -34.66 2.06
N GLU A 524 -14.01 -34.32 0.98
CA GLU A 524 -13.21 -33.10 0.85
C GLU A 524 -14.00 -31.97 0.15
N LEU A 525 -15.08 -32.29 -0.57
CA LEU A 525 -15.92 -31.33 -1.29
C LEU A 525 -17.23 -31.09 -0.55
N ASP A 526 -17.50 -29.84 -0.20
CA ASP A 526 -18.76 -29.39 0.37
C ASP A 526 -19.48 -28.44 -0.59
N ALA A 527 -20.80 -28.60 -0.73
CA ALA A 527 -21.62 -27.64 -1.47
C ALA A 527 -21.48 -26.23 -0.87
N GLY A 528 -21.21 -25.23 -1.71
CA GLY A 528 -20.96 -23.86 -1.29
C GLY A 528 -19.52 -23.58 -0.84
N GLN A 529 -18.63 -24.59 -0.84
CA GLN A 529 -17.21 -24.39 -0.56
C GLN A 529 -16.53 -23.66 -1.72
N SER A 530 -15.64 -22.73 -1.41
CA SER A 530 -14.84 -22.03 -2.41
C SER A 530 -13.66 -22.86 -2.88
N PHE A 531 -13.24 -22.64 -4.12
CA PHE A 531 -12.02 -23.21 -4.67
C PHE A 531 -11.25 -22.13 -5.46
N GLY A 532 -10.04 -22.44 -5.87
CA GLY A 532 -9.26 -21.56 -6.74
C GLY A 532 -8.39 -22.37 -7.69
N LEU A 533 -8.00 -21.75 -8.80
CA LEU A 533 -7.10 -22.36 -9.77
C LEU A 533 -5.71 -21.74 -9.67
N PHE A 534 -4.71 -22.50 -10.11
CA PHE A 534 -3.35 -22.00 -10.30
C PHE A 534 -2.73 -22.58 -11.57
N LEU A 535 -1.90 -21.79 -12.23
CA LEU A 535 -1.09 -22.20 -13.37
C LEU A 535 0.37 -22.29 -12.95
N ILE A 536 1.07 -23.33 -13.40
CA ILE A 536 2.52 -23.43 -13.33
C ILE A 536 3.06 -23.14 -14.72
N ALA A 537 3.57 -21.92 -14.92
CA ALA A 537 4.08 -21.47 -16.19
C ALA A 537 5.27 -22.32 -16.65
N ASP A 538 5.10 -22.99 -17.80
CA ASP A 538 6.07 -23.94 -18.35
C ASP A 538 6.37 -25.13 -17.42
N GLY A 539 5.41 -25.48 -16.55
CA GLY A 539 5.58 -26.48 -15.50
C GLY A 539 5.87 -27.90 -16.02
N ALA A 540 5.29 -28.31 -17.15
CA ALA A 540 5.46 -29.66 -17.68
C ALA A 540 6.87 -29.88 -18.26
N SER A 541 7.52 -28.82 -18.75
CA SER A 541 8.87 -28.90 -19.29
C SER A 541 9.96 -28.77 -18.21
N LYS A 542 9.64 -28.06 -17.11
CA LYS A 542 10.57 -27.82 -15.99
C LYS A 542 10.57 -28.93 -14.93
N ASN A 543 9.49 -29.69 -14.80
CA ASN A 543 9.37 -30.73 -13.79
C ASN A 543 9.49 -32.14 -14.38
N ASP A 544 9.84 -33.13 -13.54
CA ASP A 544 9.77 -34.54 -13.93
C ASP A 544 8.32 -34.90 -14.25
N SER A 545 8.08 -35.59 -15.37
CA SER A 545 6.73 -35.97 -15.79
C SER A 545 5.98 -36.81 -14.75
N ASN A 546 6.69 -37.50 -13.84
CA ASN A 546 6.09 -38.30 -12.78
C ASN A 546 6.00 -37.53 -11.44
N LEU A 547 6.41 -36.26 -11.38
CA LEU A 547 6.37 -35.45 -10.15
C LEU A 547 4.93 -35.37 -9.63
N PHE A 548 3.97 -35.18 -10.53
CA PHE A 548 2.56 -35.01 -10.20
C PHE A 548 1.79 -36.34 -10.04
N ASP A 549 2.38 -37.47 -10.44
CA ASP A 549 1.76 -38.81 -10.38
C ASP A 549 1.79 -39.44 -8.99
N SER A 550 2.47 -38.84 -8.02
CA SER A 550 2.67 -39.41 -6.68
C SER A 550 2.77 -38.36 -5.60
N GLY A 551 2.66 -38.78 -4.33
CA GLY A 551 2.76 -37.86 -3.19
C GLY A 551 1.55 -36.94 -3.04
N ARG A 552 1.76 -35.75 -2.50
CA ARG A 552 0.76 -34.67 -2.44
C ARG A 552 1.41 -33.33 -2.76
N LEU A 553 0.62 -32.36 -3.19
CA LEU A 553 1.08 -30.98 -3.32
C LEU A 553 0.76 -30.18 -2.05
N ALA A 554 1.52 -29.11 -1.81
CA ALA A 554 1.28 -28.15 -0.75
C ALA A 554 1.85 -26.78 -1.12
N PHE A 555 1.15 -25.72 -0.76
CA PHE A 555 1.74 -24.38 -0.77
C PHE A 555 2.58 -24.16 0.49
N GLY A 556 3.53 -23.22 0.44
CA GLY A 556 4.39 -22.86 1.57
C GLY A 556 5.26 -21.63 1.30
N HIS A 557 6.02 -21.21 2.32
CA HIS A 557 6.84 -20.00 2.26
C HIS A 557 8.31 -20.29 1.92
N GLY A 558 8.66 -20.12 0.65
CA GLY A 558 10.05 -19.85 0.24
C GLY A 558 11.01 -21.05 0.19
N THR A 559 11.13 -21.83 1.28
CA THR A 559 12.17 -22.86 1.46
C THR A 559 11.59 -24.25 1.82
N PRO A 560 12.21 -25.36 1.39
CA PRO A 560 11.76 -26.70 1.79
C PRO A 560 11.69 -26.87 3.31
N GLY A 561 10.65 -27.55 3.80
CA GLY A 561 10.30 -27.67 5.22
C GLY A 561 9.32 -26.60 5.71
N SER A 562 8.77 -25.80 4.79
CA SER A 562 7.81 -24.72 5.05
C SER A 562 6.43 -24.97 4.42
N ALA A 563 6.13 -26.21 4.00
CA ALA A 563 4.80 -26.57 3.52
C ALA A 563 3.78 -26.54 4.67
N TYR A 564 3.31 -25.35 4.98
CA TYR A 564 2.24 -25.06 5.91
C TYR A 564 1.02 -24.55 5.13
N PRO A 565 -0.19 -24.70 5.69
CA PRO A 565 -1.36 -24.09 5.10
C PRO A 565 -1.12 -22.60 4.91
N VAL A 566 -1.44 -22.09 3.72
CA VAL A 566 -1.36 -20.67 3.39
C VAL A 566 -2.73 -20.07 3.63
N ASP A 567 -2.82 -19.07 4.49
CA ASP A 567 -4.05 -18.30 4.72
C ASP A 567 -4.19 -17.23 3.62
N PHE A 568 -5.35 -17.14 2.97
CA PHE A 568 -5.64 -16.15 1.92
C PHE A 568 -5.50 -14.71 2.42
N ASP A 569 -5.72 -14.45 3.72
CA ASP A 569 -5.68 -13.10 4.29
C ASP A 569 -4.30 -12.72 4.86
N ASP A 570 -3.47 -13.70 5.24
CA ASP A 570 -2.15 -13.44 5.88
C ASP A 570 -1.00 -13.28 4.87
N VAL A 571 -1.24 -13.29 3.55
CA VAL A 571 -0.20 -12.96 2.57
C VAL A 571 -0.05 -11.45 2.53
N PRO A 572 0.97 -10.84 3.18
CA PRO A 572 1.10 -9.40 3.18
C PRO A 572 1.33 -8.97 1.74
N LEU A 573 0.65 -7.91 1.29
CA LEU A 573 0.59 -7.38 -0.08
C LEU A 573 1.93 -7.27 -0.83
N TYR A 574 3.07 -7.43 -0.15
CA TYR A 574 4.41 -7.17 -0.70
C TYR A 574 5.54 -8.13 -0.28
N SER A 575 5.31 -9.29 0.34
CA SER A 575 6.47 -10.08 0.83
C SER A 575 6.77 -11.41 0.15
N PHE A 576 5.89 -12.39 -0.01
CA PHE A 576 6.24 -13.62 -0.76
C PHE A 576 5.01 -14.35 -1.32
N PRO A 577 4.82 -14.43 -2.65
CA PRO A 577 3.76 -15.28 -3.20
C PRO A 577 4.01 -16.74 -2.77
N PRO A 578 2.95 -17.49 -2.46
CA PRO A 578 3.09 -18.87 -2.00
C PRO A 578 3.80 -19.72 -3.05
N LYS A 579 4.78 -20.53 -2.60
CA LYS A 579 5.47 -21.49 -3.46
C LYS A 579 4.80 -22.83 -3.40
N LEU A 580 4.82 -23.57 -4.51
CA LEU A 580 4.26 -24.92 -4.58
C LEU A 580 5.35 -25.97 -4.33
N PHE A 581 5.07 -26.92 -3.45
CA PHE A 581 5.93 -28.04 -3.11
C PHE A 581 5.24 -29.36 -3.41
N HIS A 582 6.01 -30.30 -3.95
CA HIS A 582 5.69 -31.72 -3.95
C HIS A 582 6.18 -32.34 -2.64
N VAL A 583 5.30 -33.08 -1.95
CA VAL A 583 5.60 -33.79 -0.71
C VAL A 583 5.49 -35.28 -0.95
N ALA A 584 6.62 -35.97 -0.98
CA ALA A 584 6.70 -37.41 -1.15
C ALA A 584 6.13 -38.18 0.06
N ALA A 585 5.90 -39.48 -0.10
CA ALA A 585 5.34 -40.33 0.96
C ALA A 585 6.21 -40.44 2.23
N ASP A 586 7.52 -40.17 2.12
CA ASP A 586 8.44 -40.11 3.25
C ASP A 586 8.55 -38.71 3.90
N GLY A 587 7.76 -37.75 3.41
CA GLY A 587 7.74 -36.35 3.87
C GLY A 587 8.79 -35.47 3.20
N THR A 588 9.58 -35.97 2.25
CA THR A 588 10.53 -35.14 1.50
C THR A 588 9.79 -34.10 0.66
N GLU A 589 10.16 -32.83 0.84
CA GLU A 589 9.62 -31.72 0.07
C GLU A 589 10.54 -31.36 -1.10
N THR A 590 9.98 -31.27 -2.30
CA THR A 590 10.64 -30.81 -3.52
C THR A 590 9.92 -29.58 -4.03
N LEU A 591 10.63 -28.47 -4.22
CA LEU A 591 10.05 -27.28 -4.83
C LEU A 591 9.61 -27.60 -6.27
N VAL A 592 8.37 -27.26 -6.64
CA VAL A 592 7.90 -27.36 -8.02
C VAL A 592 8.48 -26.20 -8.82
N GLU A 593 9.12 -26.50 -9.94
CA GLU A 593 9.77 -25.49 -10.78
C GLU A 593 8.75 -24.83 -11.71
N GLY A 594 8.87 -23.51 -11.89
CA GLY A 594 7.94 -22.70 -12.69
C GLY A 594 7.36 -21.54 -11.88
N ASP A 595 6.88 -20.52 -12.59
CA ASP A 595 6.19 -19.41 -11.94
C ASP A 595 4.74 -19.83 -11.67
N ILE A 596 4.26 -19.57 -10.45
CA ILE A 596 2.91 -19.93 -10.05
C ILE A 596 2.03 -18.70 -10.20
N ILE A 597 0.96 -18.85 -10.99
CA ILE A 597 -0.04 -17.81 -11.22
C ILE A 597 -1.35 -18.31 -10.62
N HIS A 598 -1.76 -17.69 -9.52
CA HIS A 598 -3.06 -17.87 -8.90
C HIS A 598 -4.13 -17.11 -9.70
N ILE A 599 -5.21 -17.82 -10.01
CA ILE A 599 -6.32 -17.31 -10.82
C ILE A 599 -7.39 -16.74 -9.91
N ALA A 600 -7.67 -17.37 -8.76
CA ALA A 600 -8.55 -16.79 -7.76
C ALA A 600 -7.87 -15.58 -7.13
N ASP A 601 -8.60 -14.46 -7.11
CA ASP A 601 -8.18 -13.22 -6.47
C ASP A 601 -8.63 -13.22 -5.00
N ASN A 602 -7.80 -12.81 -4.05
CA ASN A 602 -8.29 -12.58 -2.69
C ASN A 602 -8.94 -11.20 -2.52
N HIS A 603 -8.80 -10.33 -3.53
CA HIS A 603 -9.33 -8.98 -3.62
C HIS A 603 -10.03 -8.76 -4.96
N PRO A 604 -11.23 -9.34 -5.21
CA PRO A 604 -11.97 -9.17 -6.46
C PRO A 604 -12.19 -7.70 -6.88
N GLU A 605 -12.20 -6.80 -5.90
CA GLU A 605 -12.28 -5.35 -6.09
C GLU A 605 -11.06 -4.74 -6.80
N THR A 606 -9.93 -5.45 -6.90
CA THR A 606 -8.73 -5.01 -7.61
C THR A 606 -8.33 -6.02 -8.69
N PRO A 607 -9.08 -6.17 -9.78
CA PRO A 607 -8.83 -7.23 -10.78
C PRO A 607 -7.46 -7.15 -11.50
N LEU A 608 -6.80 -5.99 -11.43
CA LEU A 608 -5.45 -5.78 -11.93
C LEU A 608 -4.37 -6.19 -10.92
N PHE A 609 -4.75 -6.52 -9.69
CA PHE A 609 -3.88 -6.85 -8.57
C PHE A 609 -4.35 -8.10 -7.82
N ASN A 610 -3.58 -9.18 -7.93
CA ASN A 610 -3.79 -10.38 -7.14
C ASN A 610 -2.57 -10.61 -6.24
N SER A 611 -2.74 -10.46 -4.93
CA SER A 611 -1.64 -10.53 -3.95
C SER A 611 -0.95 -11.91 -3.88
N LEU A 612 -1.61 -12.96 -4.36
CA LEU A 612 -1.05 -14.31 -4.45
C LEU A 612 -0.04 -14.44 -5.61
N ASN A 613 -0.04 -13.49 -6.54
CA ASN A 613 0.87 -13.46 -7.68
C ASN A 613 2.10 -12.60 -7.42
N ALA A 614 3.22 -12.99 -8.02
CA ALA A 614 4.45 -12.20 -7.95
C ALA A 614 4.22 -10.79 -8.51
N GLY A 615 4.52 -9.77 -7.70
CA GLY A 615 4.31 -8.37 -8.08
C GLY A 615 2.85 -7.92 -8.10
N GLY A 616 1.93 -8.73 -7.58
CA GLY A 616 0.54 -8.36 -7.38
C GLY A 616 -0.16 -7.99 -8.68
N LYS A 617 -0.05 -8.78 -9.75
CA LYS A 617 -0.70 -8.46 -11.03
C LYS A 617 -1.82 -9.42 -11.37
N GLY A 618 -2.85 -8.88 -12.02
CA GLY A 618 -3.92 -9.65 -12.64
C GLY A 618 -3.40 -10.34 -13.92
N HIS A 619 -3.55 -11.66 -13.96
CA HIS A 619 -3.20 -12.50 -15.11
C HIS A 619 -4.44 -13.09 -15.79
N VAL A 620 -5.61 -12.56 -15.46
CA VAL A 620 -6.90 -13.15 -15.81
C VAL A 620 -7.81 -12.12 -16.45
N VAL A 621 -8.47 -12.54 -17.53
CA VAL A 621 -9.71 -11.94 -18.00
C VAL A 621 -10.83 -12.97 -17.93
N SER A 622 -12.03 -12.53 -17.63
CA SER A 622 -13.19 -13.42 -17.52
C SER A 622 -14.43 -12.81 -18.16
N GLY A 623 -15.44 -13.64 -18.38
CA GLY A 623 -16.72 -13.20 -18.91
C GLY A 623 -17.64 -14.37 -19.20
N MET A 624 -18.93 -14.08 -19.34
CA MET A 624 -19.95 -15.10 -19.58
C MET A 624 -20.17 -15.29 -21.09
N THR A 625 -20.36 -16.53 -21.53
CA THR A 625 -20.82 -16.86 -22.88
C THR A 625 -22.34 -16.79 -22.99
N ASP A 626 -22.84 -16.77 -24.23
CA ASP A 626 -24.29 -16.78 -24.51
C ASP A 626 -25.03 -17.99 -23.92
N ASP A 627 -24.32 -19.08 -23.62
CA ASP A 627 -24.88 -20.30 -23.01
C ASP A 627 -24.80 -20.31 -21.47
N GLY A 628 -24.27 -19.24 -20.86
CA GLY A 628 -24.18 -19.10 -19.40
C GLY A 628 -22.91 -19.69 -18.77
N SER A 629 -22.02 -20.27 -19.58
CA SER A 629 -20.71 -20.74 -19.10
C SER A 629 -19.81 -19.55 -18.78
N TRP A 630 -18.97 -19.68 -17.74
CA TRP A 630 -17.93 -18.68 -17.44
C TRP A 630 -16.65 -19.05 -18.17
N LEU A 631 -16.14 -18.13 -19.00
CA LEU A 631 -14.85 -18.26 -19.62
C LEU A 631 -13.78 -17.50 -18.85
N ILE A 632 -12.58 -18.07 -18.84
CA ILE A 632 -11.39 -17.51 -18.23
C ILE A 632 -10.28 -17.54 -19.28
N GLY A 633 -9.68 -16.40 -19.59
CA GLY A 633 -8.45 -16.27 -20.37
C GLY A 633 -7.29 -15.91 -19.44
N ILE A 634 -6.15 -16.57 -19.62
CA ILE A 634 -4.99 -16.44 -18.74
C ILE A 634 -3.77 -16.04 -19.58
N GLU A 635 -2.99 -15.11 -19.04
CA GLU A 635 -1.63 -14.81 -19.52
C GLU A 635 -0.63 -15.63 -18.69
N ASP A 636 0.15 -16.50 -19.33
CA ASP A 636 1.04 -17.46 -18.66
C ASP A 636 2.45 -16.93 -18.35
N ARG A 637 2.69 -15.65 -18.62
CA ARG A 637 3.99 -15.00 -18.49
C ARG A 637 4.06 -13.90 -17.46
N ASP A 638 5.19 -13.90 -16.76
CA ASP A 638 5.48 -13.02 -15.65
C ASP A 638 5.57 -11.54 -16.06
N PHE A 639 4.79 -10.70 -15.39
CA PHE A 639 4.84 -9.25 -15.48
C PHE A 639 5.78 -8.60 -14.44
N SER A 640 6.44 -9.37 -13.57
CA SER A 640 7.16 -8.87 -12.39
C SER A 640 8.54 -8.29 -12.70
N THR A 641 9.06 -8.40 -13.94
CA THR A 641 10.34 -7.76 -14.24
C THR A 641 10.18 -6.25 -14.43
N THR A 642 10.66 -5.48 -13.44
CA THR A 642 10.88 -4.02 -13.53
C THR A 642 11.94 -3.63 -14.59
N ALA A 643 12.53 -4.61 -15.29
CA ALA A 643 13.63 -4.44 -16.21
C ALA A 643 13.17 -4.33 -17.68
N ALA A 644 12.71 -3.14 -18.08
CA ALA A 644 12.51 -2.69 -19.46
C ALA A 644 11.45 -3.47 -20.31
N PRO A 645 10.78 -2.82 -21.28
CA PRO A 645 9.57 -3.32 -21.95
C PRO A 645 9.83 -4.38 -23.03
N ALA A 646 10.69 -5.36 -22.79
CA ALA A 646 10.94 -6.44 -23.73
C ALA A 646 11.13 -7.78 -23.02
N ALA A 647 10.18 -8.69 -23.29
CA ALA A 647 10.18 -10.12 -23.04
C ALA A 647 9.70 -10.56 -21.65
N SER A 648 8.39 -10.76 -21.50
CA SER A 648 7.93 -12.13 -21.77
C SER A 648 6.45 -12.19 -22.16
N GLY A 649 5.51 -11.56 -21.45
CA GLY A 649 4.08 -11.57 -21.83
C GLY A 649 3.76 -10.65 -23.01
N ASP A 650 2.88 -11.08 -23.92
CA ASP A 650 2.31 -10.23 -24.97
C ASP A 650 0.93 -9.69 -24.63
N GLY A 651 0.39 -10.05 -23.46
CA GLY A 651 -0.76 -9.42 -22.82
C GLY A 651 -2.06 -9.70 -23.53
N ASP A 652 -2.15 -10.82 -24.24
CA ASP A 652 -3.32 -11.21 -25.04
C ASP A 652 -4.24 -12.20 -24.30
N PHE A 653 -3.80 -12.75 -23.16
CA PHE A 653 -4.55 -13.61 -22.24
C PHE A 653 -5.17 -14.85 -22.91
N ASN A 654 -4.62 -15.32 -24.03
CA ASN A 654 -5.09 -16.54 -24.71
C ASN A 654 -4.12 -17.73 -24.58
N ASP A 655 -3.09 -17.61 -23.72
CA ASP A 655 -2.16 -18.69 -23.41
C ASP A 655 -2.90 -19.91 -22.85
N LEU A 656 -3.97 -19.68 -22.07
CA LEU A 656 -4.92 -20.72 -21.68
C LEU A 656 -6.34 -20.15 -21.60
N ILE A 657 -7.30 -20.85 -22.22
CA ILE A 657 -8.72 -20.55 -22.12
C ILE A 657 -9.45 -21.73 -21.48
N LEU A 658 -10.19 -21.47 -20.41
CA LEU A 658 -10.98 -22.44 -19.67
C LEU A 658 -12.45 -22.03 -19.64
N ALA A 659 -13.35 -23.02 -19.56
CA ALA A 659 -14.71 -22.80 -19.13
C ALA A 659 -14.93 -23.46 -17.77
N ILE A 660 -15.61 -22.76 -16.86
CA ILE A 660 -15.95 -23.25 -15.53
C ILE A 660 -17.47 -23.37 -15.44
N ASP A 661 -17.92 -24.57 -15.12
CA ASP A 661 -19.31 -24.84 -14.79
C ASP A 661 -19.40 -25.26 -13.32
N ALA A 662 -19.95 -24.36 -12.52
CA ALA A 662 -20.19 -24.57 -11.09
C ALA A 662 -21.63 -24.16 -10.70
N THR A 663 -22.47 -23.81 -11.69
CA THR A 663 -23.63 -22.92 -11.50
C THR A 663 -25.00 -23.61 -11.52
N GLU A 664 -25.11 -24.94 -11.47
CA GLU A 664 -26.43 -25.59 -11.48
C GLU A 664 -27.35 -25.22 -10.27
N THR A 665 -26.98 -24.35 -9.32
CA THR A 665 -27.83 -24.08 -8.14
C THR A 665 -27.89 -22.70 -7.47
N LEU A 666 -27.19 -21.65 -7.93
CA LEU A 666 -27.35 -20.32 -7.30
C LEU A 666 -28.65 -19.61 -7.68
N ASP A 667 -29.20 -19.83 -8.89
CA ASP A 667 -30.47 -19.23 -9.33
C ASP A 667 -31.71 -19.75 -8.56
N ALA A 668 -31.61 -20.91 -7.90
CA ALA A 668 -32.72 -21.45 -7.12
C ALA A 668 -32.92 -20.76 -5.76
N LEU A 669 -31.91 -20.04 -5.26
CA LEU A 669 -31.96 -19.37 -3.95
C LEU A 669 -32.37 -17.89 -4.05
N SER A 670 -32.09 -17.21 -5.15
CA SER A 670 -32.46 -15.78 -5.35
C SER A 670 -33.96 -15.55 -5.63
N TRP A 671 -34.69 -16.56 -6.08
CA TRP A 671 -36.15 -16.46 -6.31
C TRP A 671 -37.03 -16.96 -5.15
N ALA A 672 -36.48 -17.69 -4.18
CA ALA A 672 -37.25 -18.28 -3.09
C ALA A 672 -37.42 -17.36 -1.85
N SER A 673 -36.61 -16.31 -1.72
CA SER A 673 -36.64 -15.38 -0.58
C SER A 673 -37.57 -14.17 -0.77
N GLY A 674 -38.18 -14.00 -1.94
CA GLY A 674 -39.01 -12.83 -2.29
C GLY A 674 -40.52 -12.90 -2.04
N LEU A 675 -41.05 -13.92 -1.35
CA LEU A 675 -42.51 -14.09 -1.17
C LEU A 675 -42.91 -14.68 0.21
N ALA A 676 -42.49 -14.04 1.31
CA ALA A 676 -43.19 -14.13 2.60
C ALA A 676 -42.73 -13.07 3.63
N VAL A 677 -43.10 -11.79 3.45
CA VAL A 677 -43.55 -10.88 4.54
C VAL A 677 -44.64 -9.97 4.00
#